data_AF-A0A7X7Z4H8-F1
#
_entry.id   AF-A0A7X7Z4H8-F1
#
_cell.length_a   1.000
_cell.length_b   1.000
_cell.length_c   1.000
_cell.angle_alpha   90.00
_cell.angle_beta   90.00
_cell.angle_gamma   90.00
#
_symmetry.space_group_name_H-M   'P 1'
#
loop_
_entity.id
_entity.type
_entity.pdbx_description
1 polymer ?
#
loop_
_entity_poly.entity_id
_entity_poly.type
_entity_poly.pdbx_seq_one_letter_code
_entity_poly.pdbx_strand_id
1 'polypeptide(L)'
;MPKWGWLVLMILVSAAFLAACDQGDDDDNNDNDNDDDGSPTDDDDSSSACGDPIKDLYAAQCPENQNRCVGTDFEYRKDDEPFLAKRDFVTGDVEAMQFKFQAPYHLQKIKLHFKEGKGTARIHLYADYLGSVPKYIPWTDFIPTVELMTPVEVEVKKDGGWVTVDVTDQNLLFMPGTKVWVAYEHLSDDGLPLLYYSYADDPYYQCRYYTPDFYAQYGDRWGAIGRYYMIRLEGRHFCEREGDPYFTDVTTAAGIDVTGQHRTAWVDVDGDGLQDIVLTKLDTTNTPNNVFYYRNNGDGTFSNLTVESGLNQVSKSGVTLLADYDNDGDKDLISMVTIDVWASDDDDDDDDDNDDDNDTLALTESVKADDDTHNALFLNDGDGVFTEVTTTTGLEELSYYSSGGFGDYDNDGNLDLYVACWMTNYPYGPYYPDHLFHNEGDGTYADVTDAAGINDEIPLPSYGVTWVDFNNDGRYDVMSCNYGGNDNYVWENQGDGTFKDVARDKNLQRSYPYGGAINFGADFGDYNNDGNLDYIQSAIAHPRYQPSTGTSAFKISGGAPDYVYEDKTDAAGYVPDEGDVDPSFVDYNNDGRLDLFMSSLYSGHYPRLYEQQADGTLADITYWAGVEVHAGTGNAWGDFDGDGDMDLLESFNGDGGGVRLFRNEIGNQNNWLEVKLVGVNANHDAIGARITVTAGDLTQVRYVQGPRGHFGATPMFTQHFGLAQEAVADTIEVQWPGGETETWTGVNADQLIVLTEGSPDVQ
;
A
#
# COMPACT_ATOMS: atom_id res chain seq x y z
N MET A 1 36.74 -41.29 3.67
CA MET A 1 38.08 -40.76 4.02
C MET A 1 39.14 -41.83 3.80
N PRO A 2 40.41 -41.51 3.40
CA PRO A 2 41.10 -40.24 3.63
C PRO A 2 41.85 -39.56 2.45
N LYS A 3 41.88 -38.22 2.53
CA LYS A 3 42.99 -37.24 2.38
C LYS A 3 43.94 -37.29 1.17
N TRP A 4 43.99 -36.18 0.41
CA TRP A 4 45.13 -35.24 0.27
C TRP A 4 44.67 -33.94 -0.47
N GLY A 5 45.12 -32.75 0.01
CA GLY A 5 44.94 -31.45 -0.69
C GLY A 5 45.03 -30.18 0.22
N TRP A 6 46.24 -29.83 0.66
CA TRP A 6 46.83 -28.58 1.25
C TRP A 6 46.06 -27.24 1.06
N LEU A 7 45.80 -26.36 2.04
CA LEU A 7 46.54 -25.59 3.07
C LEU A 7 47.43 -24.41 2.57
N VAL A 8 46.97 -23.16 2.79
CA VAL A 8 47.58 -22.02 3.56
C VAL A 8 47.11 -20.66 3.00
N LEU A 9 46.39 -19.85 3.80
CA LEU A 9 46.69 -18.41 4.05
C LEU A 9 45.90 -17.86 5.25
N MET A 10 46.59 -17.24 6.21
CA MET A 10 46.03 -16.55 7.39
C MET A 10 46.85 -15.25 7.65
N ILE A 11 46.13 -14.14 7.90
CA ILE A 11 46.36 -13.05 8.88
C ILE A 11 47.32 -11.84 8.57
N LEU A 12 46.68 -10.64 8.58
CA LEU A 12 47.02 -9.25 9.02
C LEU A 12 48.28 -8.45 8.55
N VAL A 13 47.98 -7.29 7.93
CA VAL A 13 48.51 -5.89 8.08
C VAL A 13 50.03 -5.62 8.10
N SER A 14 50.55 -4.88 7.10
CA SER A 14 51.16 -3.51 7.25
C SER A 14 51.98 -3.02 6.04
N ALA A 15 51.79 -1.72 5.73
CA ALA A 15 52.70 -0.71 5.17
C ALA A 15 53.31 -0.85 3.74
N ALA A 16 52.96 0.10 2.86
CA ALA A 16 53.85 1.16 2.34
C ALA A 16 53.40 1.67 0.96
N PHE A 17 52.93 2.91 0.86
CA PHE A 17 53.12 3.72 -0.35
C PHE A 17 53.38 5.17 0.04
N LEU A 18 54.64 5.57 -0.14
CA LEU A 18 55.16 6.92 -0.03
C LEU A 18 56.12 7.08 -1.21
N ALA A 19 56.04 8.25 -1.87
CA ALA A 19 56.89 8.79 -2.92
C ALA A 19 56.62 8.34 -4.38
N ALA A 20 56.04 9.26 -5.16
CA ALA A 20 56.73 9.85 -6.30
C ALA A 20 55.99 11.14 -6.72
N CYS A 21 56.51 12.29 -6.29
CA CYS A 21 56.25 13.57 -6.93
C CYS A 21 57.62 14.27 -6.97
N ASP A 22 58.25 14.27 -8.15
CA ASP A 22 59.37 15.17 -8.44
C ASP A 22 59.55 15.34 -9.96
N GLN A 23 59.96 16.56 -10.29
CA GLN A 23 60.41 17.12 -11.57
C GLN A 23 59.32 17.44 -12.61
N GLY A 24 59.17 18.65 -13.12
CA GLY A 24 60.05 19.83 -13.11
C GLY A 24 60.06 20.47 -14.51
N ASP A 25 60.25 21.80 -14.53
CA ASP A 25 60.64 22.66 -15.66
C ASP A 25 59.52 23.10 -16.63
N ASP A 26 59.49 24.30 -17.17
CA ASP A 26 59.99 25.65 -16.84
C ASP A 26 59.46 26.59 -17.96
N ASP A 27 59.40 27.88 -17.65
CA ASP A 27 59.56 29.04 -18.56
C ASP A 27 58.45 29.52 -19.53
N ASP A 28 58.02 30.75 -19.22
CA ASP A 28 58.14 31.98 -20.03
C ASP A 28 56.93 32.61 -20.78
N ASN A 29 56.66 33.85 -20.31
CA ASN A 29 56.37 35.10 -21.03
C ASN A 29 55.00 35.38 -21.70
N ASN A 30 54.28 36.31 -21.05
CA ASN A 30 54.04 37.69 -21.49
C ASN A 30 53.31 37.94 -22.83
N ASP A 31 52.09 38.47 -22.77
CA ASP A 31 51.75 39.82 -23.29
C ASP A 31 50.27 40.21 -23.08
N ASN A 32 50.06 41.49 -22.83
CA ASN A 32 48.78 42.21 -22.77
C ASN A 32 48.07 42.24 -24.13
N ASP A 33 46.72 42.35 -24.15
CA ASP A 33 46.03 43.57 -24.60
C ASP A 33 44.50 43.46 -24.56
N ASN A 34 43.91 44.64 -24.48
CA ASN A 34 42.53 45.07 -24.25
C ASN A 34 41.50 44.79 -25.37
N ASP A 35 40.22 44.86 -24.96
CA ASP A 35 39.00 45.33 -25.66
C ASP A 35 38.61 44.65 -26.99
N ASP A 36 37.45 43.99 -27.08
CA ASP A 36 36.18 44.60 -27.54
C ASP A 36 35.06 43.54 -27.63
N ASP A 37 33.84 44.06 -27.78
CA ASP A 37 32.53 43.41 -27.83
C ASP A 37 32.31 42.16 -28.73
N GLY A 38 31.31 41.36 -28.34
CA GLY A 38 30.72 40.34 -29.22
C GLY A 38 30.07 39.16 -28.49
N SER A 39 28.79 39.28 -28.12
CA SER A 39 27.91 38.09 -28.02
C SER A 39 27.81 37.44 -29.41
N PRO A 40 27.74 36.10 -29.59
CA PRO A 40 26.72 35.24 -28.96
C PRO A 40 27.16 33.79 -28.63
N THR A 41 26.28 33.04 -27.94
CA THR A 41 26.14 31.55 -27.91
C THR A 41 27.40 30.69 -27.74
N ASP A 42 27.46 29.91 -26.65
CA ASP A 42 27.51 28.44 -26.74
C ASP A 42 27.50 27.78 -25.35
N ASP A 43 26.83 26.64 -25.31
CA ASP A 43 27.03 25.53 -24.39
C ASP A 43 28.51 25.22 -24.24
N ASP A 44 28.98 25.03 -23.00
CA ASP A 44 30.03 24.05 -22.72
C ASP A 44 30.13 23.81 -21.21
N ASP A 45 29.41 22.76 -20.82
CA ASP A 45 29.50 22.08 -19.54
C ASP A 45 30.88 21.38 -19.46
N SER A 46 31.84 22.01 -18.78
CA SER A 46 33.17 21.43 -18.56
C SER A 46 33.61 21.58 -17.10
N SER A 47 33.00 20.77 -16.23
CA SER A 47 33.59 20.41 -14.95
C SER A 47 33.80 18.89 -14.84
N SER A 48 34.64 18.35 -15.72
CA SER A 48 35.23 17.01 -15.54
C SER A 48 36.75 17.13 -15.36
N ALA A 49 37.23 16.94 -14.13
CA ALA A 49 38.56 16.37 -13.82
C ALA A 49 38.84 16.40 -12.30
N CYS A 50 38.01 15.73 -11.52
CA CYS A 50 38.48 14.96 -10.36
C CYS A 50 37.77 13.62 -10.47
N GLY A 51 38.52 12.57 -10.81
CA GLY A 51 37.98 11.21 -10.81
C GLY A 51 37.47 10.91 -9.41
N ASP A 52 36.16 10.79 -9.29
CA ASP A 52 35.46 10.56 -8.03
C ASP A 52 35.66 9.09 -7.63
N PRO A 53 36.46 8.77 -6.60
CA PRO A 53 36.71 7.39 -6.18
C PRO A 53 35.45 6.72 -5.56
N ILE A 54 34.36 7.49 -5.45
CA ILE A 54 33.08 7.08 -4.88
C ILE A 54 32.25 6.32 -5.93
N LYS A 55 32.37 6.60 -7.24
CA LYS A 55 31.56 5.91 -8.28
C LYS A 55 31.81 4.40 -8.35
N ASP A 56 33.04 3.95 -8.15
CA ASP A 56 33.42 2.54 -8.35
C ASP A 56 33.10 1.63 -7.15
N LEU A 57 32.73 2.20 -6.00
CA LEU A 57 32.47 1.43 -4.77
C LEU A 57 31.00 1.01 -4.59
N TYR A 58 30.06 1.65 -5.31
CA TYR A 58 28.61 1.42 -5.18
C TYR A 58 27.98 0.67 -6.37
N ALA A 59 28.70 0.50 -7.49
CA ALA A 59 28.20 -0.24 -8.65
C ALA A 59 28.00 -1.76 -8.41
N ALA A 60 28.49 -2.31 -7.29
CA ALA A 60 28.37 -3.74 -6.96
C ALA A 60 27.08 -4.11 -6.21
N GLN A 61 26.18 -3.15 -5.94
CA GLN A 61 24.94 -3.36 -5.18
C GLN A 61 23.66 -3.21 -6.02
N CYS A 62 23.74 -2.83 -7.30
CA CYS A 62 22.59 -2.76 -8.19
C CYS A 62 22.47 -4.04 -9.04
N PRO A 63 21.26 -4.60 -9.23
CA PRO A 63 20.99 -5.63 -10.23
C PRO A 63 21.41 -5.19 -11.64
N GLU A 64 21.64 -6.14 -12.57
CA GLU A 64 22.21 -5.90 -13.91
C GLU A 64 21.46 -4.88 -14.79
N ASN A 65 20.27 -4.41 -14.36
CA ASN A 65 19.38 -3.52 -15.10
C ASN A 65 19.24 -2.11 -14.49
N GLN A 66 19.96 -1.79 -13.40
CA GLN A 66 19.88 -0.49 -12.73
C GLN A 66 21.24 0.22 -12.74
N ASN A 67 21.32 1.39 -13.38
CA ASN A 67 22.58 1.97 -13.86
C ASN A 67 23.35 2.79 -12.81
N ARG A 68 22.78 3.09 -11.63
CA ARG A 68 23.48 3.94 -10.64
C ARG A 68 22.85 3.93 -9.25
N CYS A 69 23.58 3.59 -8.17
CA CYS A 69 23.13 3.97 -6.82
C CYS A 69 23.09 5.50 -6.68
N VAL A 70 21.93 6.05 -6.33
CA VAL A 70 21.80 7.45 -5.91
C VAL A 70 21.46 7.53 -4.45
N GLY A 71 22.41 8.12 -3.74
CA GLY A 71 22.30 8.56 -2.37
C GLY A 71 23.61 9.27 -2.08
N THR A 72 23.54 10.57 -1.90
CA THR A 72 24.61 11.28 -1.21
C THR A 72 24.25 11.27 0.27
N ASP A 73 25.19 10.88 1.12
CA ASP A 73 25.15 11.31 2.52
C ASP A 73 24.97 12.84 2.53
N PHE A 74 23.82 13.33 3.02
CA PHE A 74 23.61 14.77 3.13
C PHE A 74 24.42 15.29 4.32
N GLU A 75 25.58 15.89 4.04
CA GLU A 75 26.35 16.68 5.01
C GLU A 75 26.04 18.17 4.78
N TYR A 76 25.19 18.75 5.62
CA TYR A 76 24.91 20.19 5.58
C TYR A 76 25.78 20.95 6.58
N ARG A 77 26.40 22.06 6.13
CA ARG A 77 27.17 22.98 6.96
C ARG A 77 26.43 24.32 7.04
N LYS A 78 26.26 24.83 8.26
CA LYS A 78 25.48 26.03 8.66
C LYS A 78 25.92 27.37 8.01
N ASP A 79 26.79 27.36 7.01
CA ASP A 79 27.31 28.58 6.38
C ASP A 79 26.42 29.08 5.21
N ASP A 80 25.44 28.28 4.76
CA ASP A 80 24.37 28.70 3.85
C ASP A 80 23.03 28.82 4.62
N GLU A 81 22.16 29.76 4.23
CA GLU A 81 21.02 30.28 5.02
C GLU A 81 20.01 29.22 5.53
N PRO A 82 19.87 29.02 6.87
CA PRO A 82 18.84 28.17 7.46
C PRO A 82 17.56 28.97 7.84
N PHE A 83 16.38 28.37 7.63
CA PHE A 83 15.17 28.79 8.35
C PHE A 83 15.18 28.21 9.77
N LEU A 84 15.40 29.08 10.76
CA LEU A 84 15.22 28.76 12.18
C LEU A 84 13.72 28.80 12.53
N ALA A 85 13.14 27.64 12.83
CA ALA A 85 11.88 27.59 13.55
C ALA A 85 12.16 27.72 15.05
N LYS A 86 11.55 28.71 15.70
CA LYS A 86 11.62 28.91 17.15
C LYS A 86 10.22 28.69 17.71
N ARG A 87 10.05 27.75 18.64
CA ARG A 87 8.75 27.45 19.29
C ARG A 87 8.58 28.27 20.58
N ASP A 88 7.33 28.63 20.86
CA ASP A 88 6.85 29.54 21.92
C ASP A 88 7.17 29.11 23.37
N PHE A 89 7.17 30.10 24.29
CA PHE A 89 7.75 30.14 25.64
C PHE A 89 7.19 29.17 26.70
N VAL A 90 6.35 28.20 26.33
CA VAL A 90 5.69 27.29 27.28
C VAL A 90 6.28 25.86 27.25
N THR A 91 6.88 25.43 26.14
CA THR A 91 7.34 24.04 25.95
C THR A 91 8.86 23.86 25.81
N GLY A 92 9.67 24.91 25.89
CA GLY A 92 11.13 24.85 25.66
C GLY A 92 11.53 25.37 24.27
N ASP A 93 12.78 25.82 24.12
CA ASP A 93 13.32 26.20 22.80
C ASP A 93 13.79 24.95 22.04
N VAL A 94 13.25 24.78 20.84
CA VAL A 94 13.61 23.72 19.90
C VAL A 94 14.42 24.34 18.76
N GLU A 95 15.54 23.71 18.38
CA GLU A 95 16.28 24.05 17.16
C GLU A 95 16.06 22.95 16.11
N ALA A 96 15.77 23.32 14.86
CA ALA A 96 15.44 22.38 13.79
C ALA A 96 16.18 22.67 12.48
N MET A 97 16.38 21.64 11.67
CA MET A 97 16.95 21.69 10.32
C MET A 97 16.06 20.93 9.35
N GLN A 98 15.66 21.59 8.25
CA GLN A 98 14.87 20.97 7.20
C GLN A 98 15.76 20.23 6.20
N PHE A 99 15.35 19.02 5.83
CA PHE A 99 15.90 18.22 4.75
C PHE A 99 14.85 18.09 3.66
N LYS A 100 15.26 18.22 2.38
CA LYS A 100 14.43 17.92 1.22
C LYS A 100 15.10 16.83 0.41
N PHE A 101 14.46 15.68 0.29
CA PHE A 101 15.00 14.56 -0.48
C PHE A 101 14.86 14.81 -1.98
N GLN A 102 15.87 14.42 -2.75
CA GLN A 102 15.89 14.56 -4.23
C GLN A 102 15.72 13.22 -4.95
N ALA A 103 15.85 12.13 -4.21
CA ALA A 103 15.66 10.74 -4.63
C ALA A 103 14.98 10.02 -3.44
N PRO A 104 14.33 8.87 -3.66
CA PRO A 104 13.84 8.04 -2.56
C PRO A 104 14.96 7.81 -1.54
N TYR A 105 14.63 7.87 -0.25
CA TYR A 105 15.62 7.78 0.81
C TYR A 105 15.07 7.07 2.03
N HIS A 106 15.54 5.86 2.28
CA HIS A 106 15.16 5.08 3.45
C HIS A 106 16.13 5.43 4.59
N LEU A 107 15.70 6.35 5.45
CA LEU A 107 16.47 6.82 6.59
C LEU A 107 16.64 5.70 7.62
N GLN A 108 17.90 5.38 7.94
CA GLN A 108 18.25 4.38 8.94
C GLN A 108 18.86 5.01 10.19
N LYS A 109 19.61 6.11 10.05
CA LYS A 109 20.30 6.75 11.18
C LYS A 109 20.30 8.27 11.06
N ILE A 110 20.07 8.94 12.19
CA ILE A 110 20.26 10.37 12.35
C ILE A 110 21.52 10.57 13.17
N LYS A 111 22.52 11.24 12.59
CA LYS A 111 23.76 11.58 13.26
C LYS A 111 23.79 13.05 13.61
N LEU A 112 24.06 13.35 14.88
CA LEU A 112 24.21 14.71 15.38
C LEU A 112 25.62 14.91 15.93
N HIS A 113 26.27 16.00 15.56
CA HIS A 113 27.55 16.39 16.12
C HIS A 113 27.43 17.77 16.72
N PHE A 114 27.71 17.89 18.01
CA PHE A 114 27.76 19.18 18.71
C PHE A 114 29.22 19.57 18.93
N LYS A 115 29.64 20.70 18.35
CA LYS A 115 30.99 21.24 18.53
C LYS A 115 31.21 21.71 19.98
N GLU A 116 30.14 22.24 20.59
CA GLU A 116 30.13 22.78 21.95
C GLU A 116 28.78 22.47 22.61
N GLY A 117 28.79 22.15 23.89
CA GLY A 117 27.58 21.86 24.68
C GLY A 117 27.82 20.83 25.77
N LYS A 118 26.89 20.74 26.73
CA LYS A 118 26.84 19.68 27.74
C LYS A 118 25.40 19.49 28.23
N GLY A 119 25.02 18.27 28.55
CA GLY A 119 23.69 17.95 29.08
C GLY A 119 22.90 17.04 28.15
N THR A 120 21.66 16.74 28.50
CA THR A 120 20.78 15.89 27.71
C THR A 120 20.08 16.73 26.63
N ALA A 121 20.02 16.20 25.40
CA ALA A 121 19.18 16.73 24.35
C ALA A 121 18.16 15.66 23.93
N ARG A 122 16.93 16.05 23.63
CA ARG A 122 15.92 15.19 23.03
C ARG A 122 15.85 15.48 21.54
N ILE A 123 15.95 14.43 20.72
CA ILE A 123 15.96 14.51 19.26
C ILE A 123 14.59 14.16 18.73
N HIS A 124 14.13 14.92 17.75
CA HIS A 124 12.84 14.83 17.09
C HIS A 124 13.05 14.75 15.57
N LEU A 125 12.12 14.11 14.87
CA LEU A 125 12.01 14.12 13.42
C LEU A 125 10.55 14.38 13.05
N TYR A 126 10.29 15.46 12.33
CA TYR A 126 8.93 15.83 11.92
C TYR A 126 8.73 15.77 10.42
N ALA A 127 7.51 15.46 9.98
CA ALA A 127 7.08 15.68 8.60
C ALA A 127 6.81 17.18 8.33
N ASP A 128 7.04 17.63 7.11
CA ASP A 128 6.53 18.91 6.60
C ASP A 128 5.14 18.66 6.01
N TYR A 129 4.09 19.25 6.56
CA TYR A 129 2.72 19.08 6.05
C TYR A 129 2.57 19.75 4.67
N LEU A 130 2.03 19.02 3.69
CA LEU A 130 1.66 19.55 2.37
C LEU A 130 0.39 20.41 2.50
N GLY A 131 0.46 21.67 2.04
CA GLY A 131 -0.73 22.51 1.91
C GLY A 131 -0.50 23.97 2.32
N SER A 132 -0.10 24.80 1.36
CA SER A 132 -0.06 26.26 1.43
C SER A 132 0.59 26.87 2.67
N VAL A 133 1.88 27.21 2.60
CA VAL A 133 2.47 28.18 3.54
C VAL A 133 1.82 29.55 3.25
N PRO A 134 0.99 30.14 4.14
CA PRO A 134 0.67 31.54 4.01
C PRO A 134 1.99 32.29 4.21
N LYS A 135 2.30 33.20 3.28
CA LYS A 135 3.59 33.92 3.17
C LYS A 135 4.00 34.76 4.39
N TYR A 136 3.36 34.61 5.55
CA TYR A 136 3.71 35.25 6.82
C TYR A 136 3.06 34.46 7.97
N ILE A 137 3.84 33.60 8.65
CA ILE A 137 3.42 32.97 9.91
C ILE A 137 3.97 33.85 11.04
N PRO A 138 3.14 34.36 11.98
CA PRO A 138 3.62 34.96 13.22
C PRO A 138 4.44 33.95 14.04
N TRP A 139 5.31 34.42 14.93
CA TRP A 139 6.27 33.63 15.72
C TRP A 139 5.68 32.52 16.63
N THR A 140 4.38 32.24 16.57
CA THR A 140 3.67 31.30 17.44
C THR A 140 3.22 30.00 16.76
N ASP A 141 3.22 29.90 15.42
CA ASP A 141 2.52 28.81 14.72
C ASP A 141 3.44 27.90 13.88
N PHE A 142 4.64 27.57 14.40
CA PHE A 142 5.36 26.38 13.91
C PHE A 142 4.76 25.16 14.61
N ILE A 143 3.81 24.49 13.96
CA ILE A 143 3.26 23.22 14.43
C ILE A 143 3.56 22.13 13.40
N PRO A 144 4.77 21.53 13.41
CA PRO A 144 4.91 20.18 12.89
C PRO A 144 4.12 19.26 13.84
N THR A 145 2.91 18.86 13.45
CA THR A 145 2.01 18.03 14.27
C THR A 145 2.39 16.56 14.24
N VAL A 146 3.11 16.10 13.21
CA VAL A 146 3.41 14.68 13.00
C VAL A 146 4.89 14.40 13.27
N GLU A 147 5.14 13.90 14.49
CA GLU A 147 6.41 13.32 14.88
C GLU A 147 6.58 11.94 14.21
N LEU A 148 7.61 11.81 13.37
CA LEU A 148 7.95 10.62 12.58
C LEU A 148 8.80 9.60 13.36
N MET A 149 9.30 9.96 14.55
CA MET A 149 10.05 9.03 15.39
C MET A 149 9.71 9.22 16.86
N THR A 150 9.73 8.16 17.66
CA THR A 150 9.73 8.35 19.12
C THR A 150 10.95 9.22 19.50
N PRO A 151 10.78 10.36 20.18
CA PRO A 151 11.90 11.24 20.47
C PRO A 151 12.97 10.57 21.31
N VAL A 152 14.23 10.71 20.91
CA VAL A 152 15.36 10.02 21.55
C VAL A 152 16.20 10.99 22.36
N GLU A 153 16.37 10.70 23.65
CA GLU A 153 17.26 11.46 24.52
C GLU A 153 18.71 11.00 24.34
N VAL A 154 19.59 11.97 24.10
CA VAL A 154 21.02 11.76 23.87
C VAL A 154 21.86 12.66 24.75
N GLU A 155 23.00 12.13 25.21
CA GLU A 155 23.94 12.91 26.01
C GLU A 155 24.86 13.74 25.11
N VAL A 156 24.75 15.07 25.20
CA VAL A 156 25.64 16.01 24.51
C VAL A 156 26.93 16.16 25.32
N LYS A 157 28.06 15.83 24.70
CA LYS A 157 29.39 15.92 25.34
C LYS A 157 30.21 17.03 24.70
N LYS A 158 30.86 17.83 25.55
CA LYS A 158 31.87 18.79 25.12
C LYS A 158 33.05 18.01 24.51
N ASP A 159 33.49 18.42 23.32
CA ASP A 159 34.58 17.84 22.51
C ASP A 159 34.21 16.66 21.56
N GLY A 160 32.99 16.69 21.02
CA GLY A 160 32.78 16.49 19.56
C GLY A 160 32.88 15.06 19.00
N GLY A 161 32.01 14.16 19.44
CA GLY A 161 31.70 12.91 18.73
C GLY A 161 30.37 13.01 17.98
N TRP A 162 30.19 12.22 16.92
CA TRP A 162 28.87 11.99 16.35
C TRP A 162 28.04 11.14 17.33
N VAL A 163 26.92 11.69 17.79
CA VAL A 163 25.82 10.94 18.38
C VAL A 163 25.05 10.32 17.23
N THR A 164 24.76 9.02 17.32
CA THR A 164 23.96 8.32 16.31
C THR A 164 22.67 7.86 16.97
N VAL A 165 21.56 8.29 16.39
CA VAL A 165 20.21 7.79 16.69
C VAL A 165 19.88 6.81 15.58
N ASP A 166 19.72 5.53 15.94
CA ASP A 166 19.28 4.52 15.01
C ASP A 166 17.75 4.60 14.90
N VAL A 167 17.26 4.82 13.68
CA VAL A 167 15.83 4.92 13.35
C VAL A 167 15.44 3.84 12.35
N THR A 168 16.27 2.80 12.18
CA THR A 168 15.97 1.70 11.24
C THR A 168 14.61 1.07 11.57
N ASP A 169 14.30 0.89 12.86
CA ASP A 169 13.03 0.34 13.32
C ASP A 169 11.82 1.27 13.10
N GLN A 170 12.05 2.51 12.63
CA GLN A 170 10.98 3.47 12.29
C GLN A 170 10.58 3.40 10.82
N ASN A 171 11.28 2.62 9.98
CA ASN A 171 11.00 2.40 8.56
C ASN A 171 10.70 3.68 7.75
N LEU A 172 11.57 4.67 7.89
CA LEU A 172 11.31 6.01 7.35
C LEU A 172 11.79 6.12 5.90
N LEU A 173 10.93 5.82 4.94
CA LEU A 173 11.18 6.04 3.52
C LEU A 173 10.55 7.35 3.03
N PHE A 174 11.41 8.26 2.56
CA PHE A 174 11.04 9.56 2.05
C PHE A 174 11.16 9.62 0.54
N MET A 175 10.10 10.08 -0.13
CA MET A 175 10.08 10.27 -1.58
C MET A 175 10.75 11.59 -2.00
N PRO A 176 11.10 11.74 -3.28
CA PRO A 176 11.62 13.00 -3.81
C PRO A 176 10.63 14.14 -3.57
N GLY A 177 11.17 15.29 -3.16
CA GLY A 177 10.34 16.44 -2.81
C GLY A 177 9.87 16.44 -1.36
N THR A 178 9.81 15.28 -0.69
CA THR A 178 9.46 15.19 0.73
C THR A 178 10.42 16.04 1.55
N LYS A 179 9.83 16.82 2.46
CA LYS A 179 10.55 17.64 3.41
C LYS A 179 10.34 17.08 4.82
N VAL A 180 11.42 17.03 5.58
CA VAL A 180 11.38 16.62 6.98
C VAL A 180 12.21 17.57 7.82
N TRP A 181 11.90 17.68 9.10
CA TRP A 181 12.63 18.50 10.04
C TRP A 181 13.28 17.63 11.10
N VAL A 182 14.60 17.60 11.18
CA VAL A 182 15.29 17.05 12.34
C VAL A 182 15.44 18.15 13.37
N ALA A 183 14.90 17.95 14.55
CA ALA A 183 14.88 18.92 15.62
C ALA A 183 15.55 18.39 16.89
N TYR A 184 16.01 19.29 17.75
CA TYR A 184 16.45 18.94 19.09
C TYR A 184 16.07 20.02 20.11
N GLU A 185 15.79 19.58 21.33
CA GLU A 185 15.61 20.43 22.50
C GLU A 185 16.59 20.04 23.60
N HIS A 186 17.05 21.00 24.39
CA HIS A 186 17.88 20.72 25.55
C HIS A 186 17.03 20.48 26.79
N LEU A 187 17.39 19.48 27.59
CA LEU A 187 16.69 19.14 28.82
C LEU A 187 17.48 19.61 30.05
N SER A 188 16.77 20.04 31.08
CA SER A 188 17.30 20.26 32.42
C SER A 188 17.58 18.93 33.13
N ASP A 189 18.27 19.00 34.27
CA ASP A 189 18.63 17.81 35.06
C ASP A 189 17.39 17.01 35.56
N ASP A 190 16.21 17.62 35.60
CA ASP A 190 14.92 17.01 35.93
C ASP A 190 14.09 16.57 34.69
N GLY A 191 14.70 16.60 33.50
CA GLY A 191 14.10 16.08 32.26
C GLY A 191 13.09 17.02 31.59
N LEU A 192 12.99 18.27 32.05
CA LEU A 192 12.12 19.28 31.47
C LEU A 192 12.85 20.06 30.35
N PRO A 193 12.16 20.49 29.29
CA PRO A 193 12.76 21.35 28.27
C PRO A 193 13.29 22.67 28.85
N LEU A 194 14.51 23.04 28.49
CA LEU A 194 15.13 24.30 28.89
C LEU A 194 14.57 25.46 28.05
N LEU A 195 14.07 26.49 28.73
CA LEU A 195 13.61 27.74 28.14
C LEU A 195 14.75 28.77 28.07
N TYR A 196 15.01 29.33 26.90
CA TYR A 196 15.94 30.42 26.66
C TYR A 196 15.24 31.77 26.87
N TYR A 197 15.53 32.43 27.98
CA TYR A 197 15.11 33.81 28.20
C TYR A 197 15.91 34.76 27.28
N SER A 198 15.34 35.19 26.14
CA SER A 198 15.81 36.41 25.48
C SER A 198 15.15 37.61 26.18
N TYR A 199 15.94 38.43 26.88
CA TYR A 199 15.47 39.72 27.40
C TYR A 199 15.04 40.62 26.23
N ALA A 200 13.73 40.81 26.07
CA ALA A 200 13.09 41.62 25.03
C ALA A 200 13.04 43.13 25.35
N ASP A 201 13.95 43.66 26.17
CA ASP A 201 13.93 45.06 26.63
C ASP A 201 15.20 45.84 26.21
N ASP A 202 15.69 45.68 24.98
CA ASP A 202 16.66 46.61 24.40
C ASP A 202 16.08 47.28 23.13
N PRO A 203 15.75 48.58 23.16
CA PRO A 203 15.05 49.28 22.09
C PRO A 203 15.90 49.56 20.83
N TYR A 204 16.96 48.77 20.57
CA TYR A 204 17.92 49.05 19.51
C TYR A 204 17.91 48.11 18.30
N TYR A 205 16.97 47.18 18.18
CA TYR A 205 16.95 46.26 17.04
C TYR A 205 15.61 46.27 16.30
N GLN A 206 15.50 47.21 15.35
CA GLN A 206 14.63 47.07 14.18
C GLN A 206 15.50 46.83 12.94
N CYS A 207 15.08 45.87 12.12
CA CYS A 207 15.70 45.37 10.89
C CYS A 207 16.45 46.42 10.05
N ARG A 208 17.55 45.99 9.39
CA ARG A 208 17.85 46.26 7.97
C ARG A 208 19.07 45.45 7.46
N TYR A 209 18.83 44.69 6.38
CA TYR A 209 19.68 44.27 5.26
C TYR A 209 21.11 43.70 5.45
N TYR A 210 21.32 42.59 4.74
CA TYR A 210 22.55 41.87 4.37
C TYR A 210 23.81 42.72 4.10
N THR A 211 24.97 42.22 4.58
CA THR A 211 26.23 42.05 3.82
C THR A 211 27.08 40.95 4.47
N PRO A 212 27.91 40.21 3.70
CA PRO A 212 28.76 39.12 4.19
C PRO A 212 29.95 39.69 4.96
N ASP A 213 30.55 38.87 5.82
CA ASP A 213 31.64 39.18 6.75
C ASP A 213 31.21 39.81 8.08
N PHE A 214 30.78 38.99 9.05
CA PHE A 214 31.07 39.24 10.46
C PHE A 214 31.07 37.95 11.30
N TYR A 215 32.19 37.69 11.98
CA TYR A 215 32.33 36.72 13.06
C TYR A 215 31.54 37.21 14.29
N ALA A 216 30.49 36.49 14.69
CA ALA A 216 29.83 36.74 15.98
C ALA A 216 30.52 35.95 17.10
N GLN A 217 31.44 36.61 17.80
CA GLN A 217 31.99 36.15 19.08
C GLN A 217 31.05 36.61 20.21
N TYR A 218 30.30 35.69 20.83
CA TYR A 218 29.53 35.98 22.05
C TYR A 218 30.21 35.39 23.28
N GLY A 219 30.49 36.27 24.25
CA GLY A 219 31.39 36.03 25.37
C GLY A 219 30.92 35.04 26.44
N ASP A 220 31.93 34.45 27.07
CA ASP A 220 31.86 33.53 28.20
C ASP A 220 31.13 34.11 29.42
N ARG A 221 30.06 33.43 29.82
CA ARG A 221 29.81 32.94 31.20
C ARG A 221 28.53 32.10 31.18
N TRP A 222 28.65 30.87 31.68
CA TRP A 222 27.60 29.83 31.82
C TRP A 222 27.36 28.97 30.56
N GLY A 223 28.25 27.97 30.36
CA GLY A 223 27.92 26.68 29.75
C GLY A 223 26.96 26.68 28.56
N ALA A 224 27.30 27.44 27.51
CA ALA A 224 26.52 27.50 26.27
C ALA A 224 26.27 26.10 25.71
N ILE A 225 25.01 25.80 25.47
CA ILE A 225 24.56 24.52 24.91
C ILE A 225 24.38 24.72 23.40
N GLY A 226 24.94 23.83 22.58
CA GLY A 226 24.50 23.56 21.20
C GLY A 226 24.89 24.52 20.06
N ARG A 227 25.67 25.59 20.28
CA ARG A 227 25.79 26.71 19.31
C ARG A 227 26.36 26.37 17.92
N TYR A 228 26.95 25.19 17.74
CA TYR A 228 27.35 24.66 16.45
C TYR A 228 27.05 23.17 16.41
N TYR A 229 26.00 22.80 15.69
CA TYR A 229 25.63 21.42 15.47
C TYR A 229 25.64 21.09 13.97
N MET A 230 25.93 19.84 13.65
CA MET A 230 25.75 19.26 12.32
C MET A 230 24.78 18.09 12.46
N ILE A 231 23.90 17.95 11.47
CA ILE A 231 23.02 16.79 11.35
C ILE A 231 23.37 16.11 10.04
N ARG A 232 23.51 14.78 10.09
CA ARG A 232 23.70 13.92 8.92
C ARG A 232 22.66 12.82 8.98
N LEU A 233 22.02 12.59 7.84
CA LEU A 233 21.13 11.46 7.63
C LEU A 233 21.93 10.34 6.95
N GLU A 234 21.79 9.10 7.43
CA GLU A 234 22.34 7.90 6.78
C GLU A 234 21.21 6.91 6.51
N GLY A 235 21.20 6.30 5.33
CA GLY A 235 20.10 5.48 4.86
C GLY A 235 20.46 4.54 3.72
N ARG A 236 19.51 3.71 3.30
CA ARG A 236 19.66 2.90 2.08
C ARG A 236 19.54 3.78 0.85
N HIS A 237 20.36 3.46 -0.13
CA HIS A 237 20.45 4.13 -1.42
C HIS A 237 19.56 3.38 -2.40
N PHE A 238 18.86 4.09 -3.27
CA PHE A 238 18.08 3.48 -4.34
C PHE A 238 18.89 3.55 -5.62
N CYS A 239 18.82 2.50 -6.43
CA CYS A 239 19.44 2.52 -7.74
C CYS A 239 18.53 3.30 -8.72
N GLU A 240 19.05 4.37 -9.31
CA GLU A 240 18.48 5.05 -10.45
C GLU A 240 18.37 4.09 -11.63
N ARG A 241 17.17 4.06 -12.22
CA ARG A 241 16.91 3.53 -13.56
C ARG A 241 16.87 4.69 -14.54
N GLU A 242 17.56 4.56 -15.67
CA GLU A 242 17.40 5.49 -16.81
C GLU A 242 16.13 5.08 -17.58
N GLY A 243 15.16 5.99 -17.72
CA GLY A 243 13.93 5.74 -18.47
C GLY A 243 12.73 6.53 -17.94
N ASP A 244 11.62 6.50 -18.68
CA ASP A 244 10.31 6.95 -18.21
C ASP A 244 9.75 5.96 -17.17
N PRO A 245 8.85 6.39 -16.25
CA PRO A 245 8.22 5.50 -15.28
C PRO A 245 7.42 4.39 -15.97
N TYR A 246 7.26 3.25 -15.29
CA TYR A 246 6.46 2.13 -15.83
C TYR A 246 4.98 2.51 -15.98
N PHE A 247 4.45 3.35 -15.11
CA PHE A 247 3.04 3.72 -15.11
C PHE A 247 2.86 5.21 -15.37
N THR A 248 1.79 5.55 -16.09
CA THR A 248 1.34 6.92 -16.34
C THR A 248 -0.05 7.13 -15.75
N ASP A 249 -0.22 8.15 -14.91
CA ASP A 249 -1.54 8.59 -14.45
C ASP A 249 -2.34 9.16 -15.63
N VAL A 250 -3.37 8.42 -16.06
CA VAL A 250 -4.27 8.78 -17.16
C VAL A 250 -5.65 9.22 -16.67
N THR A 251 -5.88 9.31 -15.36
CA THR A 251 -7.22 9.52 -14.75
C THR A 251 -8.05 10.61 -15.44
N THR A 252 -7.47 11.82 -15.57
CA THR A 252 -8.16 12.96 -16.20
C THR A 252 -8.34 12.78 -17.70
N ALA A 253 -7.36 12.17 -18.38
CA ALA A 253 -7.43 11.93 -19.82
C ALA A 253 -8.48 10.85 -20.16
N ALA A 254 -8.62 9.85 -19.27
CA ALA A 254 -9.60 8.79 -19.33
C ALA A 254 -11.03 9.27 -19.00
N GLY A 255 -11.20 10.50 -18.48
CA GLY A 255 -12.52 11.07 -18.20
C GLY A 255 -13.12 10.67 -16.85
N ILE A 256 -12.30 10.17 -15.92
CA ILE A 256 -12.73 9.80 -14.57
C ILE A 256 -12.62 11.04 -13.66
N ASP A 257 -13.72 11.41 -13.02
CA ASP A 257 -13.81 12.58 -12.14
C ASP A 257 -14.67 12.23 -10.91
N VAL A 258 -14.04 11.61 -9.92
CA VAL A 258 -14.65 11.29 -8.62
C VAL A 258 -13.80 11.83 -7.48
N THR A 259 -14.44 12.11 -6.35
CA THR A 259 -13.80 12.60 -5.12
C THR A 259 -14.22 11.75 -3.92
N GLY A 260 -13.48 11.87 -2.82
CA GLY A 260 -13.69 11.06 -1.62
C GLY A 260 -13.08 9.66 -1.72
N GLN A 261 -13.26 8.87 -0.67
CA GLN A 261 -12.76 7.51 -0.59
C GLN A 261 -13.63 6.56 -1.43
N HIS A 262 -13.02 5.70 -2.25
CA HIS A 262 -13.73 4.70 -3.03
C HIS A 262 -13.22 3.29 -2.74
N ARG A 263 -14.10 2.31 -2.90
CA ARG A 263 -13.73 0.93 -3.22
C ARG A 263 -13.73 0.77 -4.73
N THR A 264 -12.73 0.07 -5.25
CA THR A 264 -12.48 -0.08 -6.68
C THR A 264 -12.82 -1.49 -7.13
N ALA A 265 -13.35 -1.62 -8.35
CA ALA A 265 -13.58 -2.90 -9.01
C ALA A 265 -13.47 -2.73 -10.54
N TRP A 266 -12.83 -3.73 -11.17
CA TRP A 266 -12.85 -3.96 -12.62
C TRP A 266 -13.85 -5.06 -12.93
N VAL A 267 -14.77 -4.80 -13.85
CA VAL A 267 -15.81 -5.75 -14.23
C VAL A 267 -16.39 -5.38 -15.60
N ASP A 268 -16.59 -6.36 -16.47
CA ASP A 268 -17.34 -6.21 -17.73
C ASP A 268 -18.84 -6.20 -17.40
N VAL A 269 -19.43 -5.00 -17.24
CA VAL A 269 -20.79 -4.82 -16.69
C VAL A 269 -21.86 -4.96 -17.77
N ASP A 270 -21.56 -4.54 -19.00
CA ASP A 270 -22.51 -4.60 -20.12
C ASP A 270 -22.25 -5.75 -21.10
N GLY A 271 -21.26 -6.61 -20.82
CA GLY A 271 -20.97 -7.81 -21.60
C GLY A 271 -20.34 -7.52 -22.96
N ASP A 272 -19.77 -6.33 -23.17
CA ASP A 272 -19.13 -5.95 -24.43
C ASP A 272 -17.69 -6.48 -24.57
N GLY A 273 -17.17 -7.09 -23.50
CA GLY A 273 -15.85 -7.72 -23.45
C GLY A 273 -14.73 -6.77 -23.02
N LEU A 274 -15.04 -5.51 -22.72
CA LEU A 274 -14.11 -4.55 -22.11
C LEU A 274 -14.36 -4.47 -20.61
N GLN A 275 -13.30 -4.37 -19.81
CA GLN A 275 -13.45 -4.17 -18.37
C GLN A 275 -13.89 -2.73 -18.09
N ASP A 276 -15.00 -2.59 -17.38
CA ASP A 276 -15.51 -1.31 -16.87
C ASP A 276 -15.04 -1.07 -15.43
N ILE A 277 -15.29 0.14 -14.94
CA ILE A 277 -14.98 0.54 -13.57
C ILE A 277 -16.29 0.73 -12.78
N VAL A 278 -16.38 0.05 -11.63
CA VAL A 278 -17.39 0.32 -10.61
C VAL A 278 -16.70 0.87 -9.37
N LEU A 279 -17.13 2.05 -8.91
CA LEU A 279 -16.58 2.70 -7.72
C LEU A 279 -17.65 2.86 -6.66
N THR A 280 -17.31 2.52 -5.42
CA THR A 280 -18.22 2.71 -4.28
C THR A 280 -17.64 3.73 -3.33
N LYS A 281 -18.28 4.90 -3.26
CA LYS A 281 -17.88 5.95 -2.34
C LYS A 281 -18.27 5.57 -0.92
N LEU A 282 -17.32 5.64 -0.01
CA LEU A 282 -17.62 5.59 1.42
C LEU A 282 -18.27 6.91 1.83
N ASP A 283 -19.59 6.92 1.91
CA ASP A 283 -20.37 8.07 2.37
C ASP A 283 -21.46 7.62 3.34
N THR A 284 -21.36 8.08 4.58
CA THR A 284 -22.35 7.81 5.64
C THR A 284 -23.43 8.89 5.71
N THR A 285 -23.29 9.99 4.95
CA THR A 285 -24.32 11.02 4.84
C THR A 285 -25.39 10.53 3.84
N ASN A 286 -26.66 10.82 4.10
CA ASN A 286 -27.81 10.38 3.27
C ASN A 286 -27.85 11.10 1.89
N THR A 287 -26.76 11.09 1.14
CA THR A 287 -26.65 11.72 -0.18
C THR A 287 -26.67 10.65 -1.28
N PRO A 288 -27.61 10.74 -2.25
CA PRO A 288 -27.61 9.86 -3.42
C PRO A 288 -26.29 9.90 -4.21
N ASN A 289 -26.03 8.86 -5.00
CA ASN A 289 -24.84 8.65 -5.84
C ASN A 289 -23.58 8.16 -5.11
N ASN A 290 -23.69 7.04 -4.39
CA ASN A 290 -22.54 6.41 -3.73
C ASN A 290 -21.97 5.21 -4.47
N VAL A 291 -22.59 4.79 -5.58
CA VAL A 291 -22.04 3.79 -6.51
C VAL A 291 -21.96 4.44 -7.88
N PHE A 292 -20.78 4.42 -8.48
CA PHE A 292 -20.49 5.00 -9.80
C PHE A 292 -20.16 3.90 -10.79
N TYR A 293 -20.73 3.98 -11.98
CA TYR A 293 -20.42 3.08 -13.09
C TYR A 293 -19.81 3.89 -14.24
N TYR A 294 -18.58 3.53 -14.60
CA TYR A 294 -17.79 4.09 -15.68
C TYR A 294 -17.56 3.00 -16.72
N ARG A 295 -18.30 3.09 -17.84
CA ARG A 295 -18.16 2.16 -18.95
C ARG A 295 -16.93 2.47 -19.77
N ASN A 296 -16.12 1.47 -20.09
CA ASN A 296 -14.98 1.57 -20.98
C ASN A 296 -15.43 1.77 -22.44
N ASN A 297 -14.91 2.78 -23.12
CA ASN A 297 -15.27 3.08 -24.51
C ASN A 297 -14.38 2.35 -25.53
N GLY A 298 -13.35 1.62 -25.08
CA GLY A 298 -12.39 0.90 -25.92
C GLY A 298 -11.38 1.81 -26.64
N ASP A 299 -11.28 3.08 -26.23
CA ASP A 299 -10.36 4.08 -26.79
C ASP A 299 -9.48 4.74 -25.72
N GLY A 300 -9.40 4.12 -24.54
CA GLY A 300 -8.69 4.63 -23.37
C GLY A 300 -9.48 5.65 -22.55
N THR A 301 -10.77 5.83 -22.85
CA THR A 301 -11.66 6.72 -22.09
C THR A 301 -12.87 5.98 -21.53
N PHE A 302 -13.49 6.57 -20.50
CA PHE A 302 -14.67 6.04 -19.84
C PHE A 302 -15.87 6.99 -19.92
N SER A 303 -17.06 6.42 -20.03
CA SER A 303 -18.34 7.13 -19.96
C SER A 303 -19.00 6.88 -18.61
N ASN A 304 -19.29 7.94 -17.85
CA ASN A 304 -20.06 7.80 -16.61
C ASN A 304 -21.54 7.50 -16.95
N LEU A 305 -21.99 6.27 -16.67
CA LEU A 305 -23.35 5.78 -16.89
C LEU A 305 -24.11 5.55 -15.58
N THR A 306 -23.69 6.20 -14.49
CA THR A 306 -24.29 6.00 -13.15
C THR A 306 -25.80 6.28 -13.11
N VAL A 307 -26.26 7.29 -13.85
CA VAL A 307 -27.70 7.64 -13.90
C VAL A 307 -28.45 6.72 -14.85
N GLU A 308 -27.87 6.41 -16.00
CA GLU A 308 -28.46 5.57 -17.03
C GLU A 308 -28.60 4.11 -16.56
N SER A 309 -27.66 3.62 -15.75
CA SER A 309 -27.68 2.29 -15.14
C SER A 309 -28.65 2.17 -13.97
N GLY A 310 -29.13 3.28 -13.41
CA GLY A 310 -30.00 3.28 -12.23
C GLY A 310 -29.26 3.18 -10.88
N LEU A 311 -27.93 3.02 -10.87
CA LEU A 311 -27.14 2.92 -9.63
C LEU A 311 -27.09 4.25 -8.84
N ASN A 312 -27.45 5.37 -9.47
CA ASN A 312 -27.59 6.66 -8.83
C ASN A 312 -28.62 6.70 -7.67
N GLN A 313 -29.46 5.66 -7.54
CA GLN A 313 -30.43 5.52 -6.47
C GLN A 313 -29.83 5.04 -5.14
N VAL A 314 -28.60 4.52 -5.13
CA VAL A 314 -27.92 4.09 -3.91
C VAL A 314 -27.60 5.31 -3.04
N SER A 315 -28.35 5.45 -1.94
CA SER A 315 -28.35 6.59 -1.01
C SER A 315 -27.25 6.50 0.06
N LYS A 316 -26.84 5.28 0.41
CA LYS A 316 -25.72 4.95 1.28
C LYS A 316 -25.06 3.67 0.78
N SER A 317 -23.74 3.65 0.75
CA SER A 317 -22.98 2.43 0.53
C SER A 317 -21.63 2.52 1.21
N GLY A 318 -21.20 1.39 1.71
CA GLY A 318 -19.91 1.19 2.33
C GLY A 318 -19.08 0.19 1.56
N VAL A 319 -19.70 -0.91 1.11
CA VAL A 319 -19.10 -2.04 0.39
C VAL A 319 -19.99 -2.34 -0.81
N THR A 320 -19.38 -2.68 -1.94
CA THR A 320 -20.10 -3.28 -3.06
C THR A 320 -19.44 -4.58 -3.47
N LEU A 321 -20.23 -5.61 -3.71
CA LEU A 321 -19.78 -6.91 -4.21
C LEU A 321 -20.42 -7.13 -5.59
N LEU A 322 -19.62 -7.59 -6.55
CA LEU A 322 -20.07 -7.91 -7.91
C LEU A 322 -19.93 -9.40 -8.19
N ALA A 323 -21.00 -10.02 -8.69
CA ALA A 323 -21.03 -11.42 -9.09
C ALA A 323 -22.28 -11.70 -9.94
N ASP A 324 -22.24 -12.74 -10.76
CA ASP A 324 -23.44 -13.26 -11.44
C ASP A 324 -24.22 -14.17 -10.48
N TYR A 325 -25.17 -13.60 -9.73
CA TYR A 325 -25.80 -14.34 -8.60
C TYR A 325 -26.92 -15.28 -9.07
N ASP A 326 -27.57 -14.98 -10.20
CA ASP A 326 -28.65 -15.79 -10.75
C ASP A 326 -28.23 -16.64 -11.96
N ASN A 327 -26.93 -16.61 -12.28
CA ASN A 327 -26.25 -17.48 -13.24
C ASN A 327 -26.72 -17.24 -14.68
N ASP A 328 -27.02 -15.99 -15.02
CA ASP A 328 -27.52 -15.57 -16.32
C ASP A 328 -26.44 -15.01 -17.28
N GLY A 329 -25.25 -14.77 -16.74
CA GLY A 329 -24.06 -14.29 -17.43
C GLY A 329 -23.72 -12.83 -17.14
N ASP A 330 -24.68 -12.05 -16.65
CA ASP A 330 -24.53 -10.63 -16.35
C ASP A 330 -24.05 -10.43 -14.90
N LYS A 331 -23.31 -9.35 -14.66
CA LYS A 331 -22.73 -9.08 -13.34
C LYS A 331 -23.69 -8.25 -12.51
N ASP A 332 -24.18 -8.84 -11.43
CA ASP A 332 -25.04 -8.21 -10.45
C ASP A 332 -24.25 -7.50 -9.36
N LEU A 333 -24.95 -6.70 -8.58
CA LEU A 333 -24.34 -5.81 -7.60
C LEU A 333 -25.07 -5.90 -6.27
N ILE A 334 -24.37 -6.29 -5.20
CA ILE A 334 -24.84 -6.07 -3.83
C ILE A 334 -24.17 -4.83 -3.28
N SER A 335 -24.97 -3.81 -2.94
CA SER A 335 -24.54 -2.64 -2.19
C SER A 335 -24.87 -2.84 -0.72
N MET A 336 -23.85 -2.70 0.12
CA MET A 336 -23.96 -2.83 1.55
C MET A 336 -23.56 -1.50 2.23
N VAL A 337 -24.48 -0.89 2.97
CA VAL A 337 -24.31 0.23 3.94
C VAL A 337 -23.44 -0.11 5.16
N THR A 338 -22.11 0.05 5.05
CA THR A 338 -21.20 -0.21 6.19
C THR A 338 -21.47 0.78 7.34
N ILE A 339 -21.28 0.32 8.58
CA ILE A 339 -21.20 1.20 9.75
C ILE A 339 -19.72 1.43 10.03
N ASP A 340 -19.17 2.47 9.41
CA ASP A 340 -17.84 2.93 9.78
C ASP A 340 -17.96 3.94 10.93
N VAL A 341 -17.65 3.48 12.15
CA VAL A 341 -17.86 4.24 13.41
C VAL A 341 -16.84 5.38 13.56
N TRP A 342 -15.95 5.59 12.57
CA TRP A 342 -14.97 6.68 12.57
C TRP A 342 -15.47 7.99 11.95
N ALA A 343 -16.71 8.04 11.46
CA ALA A 343 -17.37 9.32 11.21
C ALA A 343 -17.60 10.01 12.56
N SER A 344 -16.57 10.69 13.08
CA SER A 344 -16.75 11.70 14.10
C SER A 344 -17.60 12.80 13.50
N ASP A 345 -18.68 13.17 14.18
CA ASP A 345 -19.38 14.42 13.94
C ASP A 345 -18.35 15.56 13.99
N ASP A 346 -17.90 16.01 12.83
CA ASP A 346 -17.12 17.25 12.70
C ASP A 346 -18.04 18.50 12.77
N ASP A 347 -19.32 18.31 13.10
CA ASP A 347 -20.25 19.39 13.43
C ASP A 347 -20.19 19.69 14.94
N ASP A 348 -19.09 20.28 15.40
CA ASP A 348 -19.08 20.98 16.69
C ASP A 348 -18.14 22.21 16.64
N ASP A 349 -18.40 23.08 15.65
CA ASP A 349 -18.11 24.50 15.79
C ASP A 349 -19.32 25.17 16.51
N ASP A 350 -19.06 25.59 17.75
CA ASP A 350 -19.86 26.51 18.58
C ASP A 350 -21.20 26.00 19.15
N ASP A 351 -21.19 25.23 20.25
CA ASP A 351 -22.03 25.58 21.42
C ASP A 351 -21.53 25.00 22.76
N ASP A 352 -21.42 25.89 23.75
CA ASP A 352 -20.94 25.69 25.13
C ASP A 352 -22.02 25.06 26.03
N ASP A 353 -22.65 23.99 25.54
CA ASP A 353 -23.75 23.30 26.23
C ASP A 353 -23.28 21.93 26.71
N ASN A 354 -22.84 21.90 27.97
CA ASN A 354 -22.56 20.71 28.77
C ASN A 354 -23.85 19.87 28.96
N ASP A 355 -24.28 19.16 27.93
CA ASP A 355 -25.16 17.99 28.02
C ASP A 355 -24.32 16.70 27.80
N ASP A 356 -24.74 15.64 28.46
CA ASP A 356 -24.09 14.34 28.60
C ASP A 356 -24.52 13.40 27.43
N ASP A 357 -24.66 13.93 26.21
CA ASP A 357 -25.01 13.21 24.99
C ASP A 357 -23.76 12.69 24.30
N ASN A 358 -23.34 11.51 24.76
CA ASN A 358 -22.54 10.58 23.98
C ASN A 358 -23.32 10.19 22.70
N ASP A 359 -23.22 11.02 21.65
CA ASP A 359 -23.97 10.90 20.39
C ASP A 359 -23.46 9.79 19.46
N THR A 360 -22.51 8.96 19.92
CA THR A 360 -22.24 7.63 19.35
C THR A 360 -23.46 6.69 19.44
N LEU A 361 -24.54 7.09 20.13
CA LEU A 361 -25.85 6.41 20.11
C LEU A 361 -26.73 6.76 18.90
N ALA A 362 -26.47 7.84 18.15
CA ALA A 362 -27.36 8.27 17.06
C ALA A 362 -27.37 7.34 15.84
N LEU A 363 -26.31 6.58 15.57
CA LEU A 363 -26.30 5.59 14.48
C LEU A 363 -27.12 4.32 14.80
N THR A 364 -27.48 4.08 16.07
CA THR A 364 -28.22 2.87 16.46
C THR A 364 -29.74 2.98 16.35
N GLU A 365 -30.30 4.20 16.41
CA GLU A 365 -31.74 4.44 16.18
C GLU A 365 -32.04 5.04 14.80
N SER A 366 -31.10 5.77 14.16
CA SER A 366 -31.33 6.38 12.84
C SER A 366 -31.29 5.38 11.68
N VAL A 367 -30.46 4.34 11.73
CA VAL A 367 -30.41 3.28 10.70
C VAL A 367 -31.66 2.39 10.74
N LYS A 368 -32.44 2.43 11.82
CA LYS A 368 -33.71 1.67 11.94
C LYS A 368 -34.96 2.42 11.47
N ALA A 369 -34.87 3.70 11.12
CA ALA A 369 -36.08 4.55 10.99
C ALA A 369 -36.09 5.54 9.82
N ASP A 370 -35.06 5.58 8.98
CA ASP A 370 -35.17 6.19 7.65
C ASP A 370 -35.47 5.07 6.65
N ASP A 371 -36.64 5.11 6.01
CA ASP A 371 -37.18 4.04 5.17
C ASP A 371 -36.34 3.77 3.88
N ASP A 372 -35.23 4.49 3.66
CA ASP A 372 -34.40 4.47 2.44
C ASP A 372 -32.94 3.99 2.66
N THR A 373 -32.59 3.38 3.81
CA THR A 373 -31.22 2.85 4.08
C THR A 373 -31.22 1.36 4.41
N HIS A 374 -30.96 0.52 3.40
CA HIS A 374 -30.86 -0.94 3.53
C HIS A 374 -29.76 -1.50 2.63
N ASN A 375 -29.31 -2.73 2.92
CA ASN A 375 -28.55 -3.51 1.94
C ASN A 375 -29.41 -3.71 0.71
N ALA A 376 -28.84 -3.53 -0.47
CA ALA A 376 -29.59 -3.64 -1.70
C ALA A 376 -28.88 -4.57 -2.68
N LEU A 377 -29.60 -5.61 -3.13
CA LEU A 377 -29.20 -6.42 -4.27
C LEU A 377 -29.83 -5.83 -5.53
N PHE A 378 -28.98 -5.53 -6.50
CA PHE A 378 -29.32 -5.02 -7.82
C PHE A 378 -29.02 -6.09 -8.86
N LEU A 379 -30.08 -6.56 -9.51
CA LEU A 379 -29.99 -7.45 -10.67
C LEU A 379 -29.63 -6.62 -11.90
N ASN A 380 -28.66 -7.05 -12.67
CA ASN A 380 -28.34 -6.49 -13.97
C ASN A 380 -29.33 -7.06 -15.00
N ASP A 381 -30.25 -6.22 -15.50
CA ASP A 381 -31.25 -6.60 -16.51
C ASP A 381 -30.65 -6.76 -17.93
N GLY A 382 -29.32 -6.75 -18.04
CA GLY A 382 -28.52 -6.70 -19.26
C GLY A 382 -28.15 -5.27 -19.69
N ASP A 383 -27.10 -5.17 -20.52
CA ASP A 383 -26.53 -3.91 -21.03
C ASP A 383 -26.13 -2.90 -19.91
N GLY A 384 -25.86 -3.39 -18.68
CA GLY A 384 -25.45 -2.59 -17.53
C GLY A 384 -26.57 -1.73 -16.91
N VAL A 385 -27.82 -2.18 -16.99
CA VAL A 385 -28.97 -1.53 -16.35
C VAL A 385 -29.41 -2.34 -15.14
N PHE A 386 -29.55 -1.69 -13.98
CA PHE A 386 -29.78 -2.36 -12.71
C PHE A 386 -31.17 -2.14 -12.14
N THR A 387 -31.81 -3.21 -11.69
CA THR A 387 -33.07 -3.20 -10.93
C THR A 387 -32.86 -3.75 -9.53
N GLU A 388 -33.32 -3.02 -8.51
CA GLU A 388 -33.26 -3.51 -7.14
C GLU A 388 -34.27 -4.65 -6.89
N VAL A 389 -33.79 -5.80 -6.40
CA VAL A 389 -34.59 -7.02 -6.16
C VAL A 389 -34.62 -7.44 -4.69
N THR A 390 -33.93 -6.72 -3.80
CA THR A 390 -33.68 -7.06 -2.39
C THR A 390 -34.86 -7.72 -1.70
N THR A 391 -36.04 -7.08 -1.69
CA THR A 391 -37.23 -7.51 -0.94
C THR A 391 -37.80 -8.89 -1.29
N THR A 392 -37.24 -9.54 -2.31
CA THR A 392 -37.62 -10.89 -2.75
C THR A 392 -36.54 -11.93 -2.53
N THR A 393 -35.37 -11.53 -2.00
CA THR A 393 -34.15 -12.35 -1.93
C THR A 393 -33.92 -12.97 -0.57
N GLY A 394 -34.57 -12.48 0.50
CA GLY A 394 -34.30 -12.92 1.87
C GLY A 394 -33.13 -12.18 2.55
N LEU A 395 -32.52 -11.19 1.88
CA LEU A 395 -31.38 -10.40 2.39
C LEU A 395 -31.81 -9.07 3.07
N GLU A 396 -33.10 -8.78 3.16
CA GLU A 396 -33.66 -7.54 3.72
C GLU A 396 -33.29 -7.22 5.19
N GLU A 397 -33.01 -8.22 6.03
CA GLU A 397 -32.67 -7.99 7.45
C GLU A 397 -31.16 -7.91 7.73
N LEU A 398 -30.31 -7.97 6.70
CA LEU A 398 -28.86 -7.81 6.85
C LEU A 398 -28.55 -6.47 7.54
N SER A 399 -27.93 -6.50 8.70
CA SER A 399 -27.57 -5.31 9.48
C SER A 399 -26.15 -5.46 10.03
N TYR A 400 -25.39 -4.37 10.13
CA TYR A 400 -24.07 -4.29 10.82
C TYR A 400 -22.91 -5.08 10.19
N TYR A 401 -22.66 -4.86 8.91
CA TYR A 401 -21.61 -5.52 8.13
C TYR A 401 -20.46 -4.59 7.80
N SER A 402 -19.35 -5.19 7.43
CA SER A 402 -18.07 -4.54 7.15
C SER A 402 -17.50 -4.97 5.79
N SER A 403 -17.74 -6.22 5.36
CA SER A 403 -17.41 -6.76 4.04
C SER A 403 -18.19 -8.05 3.76
N GLY A 404 -17.98 -8.65 2.60
CA GLY A 404 -18.48 -9.97 2.24
C GLY A 404 -17.77 -10.51 0.99
N GLY A 405 -18.20 -11.67 0.51
CA GLY A 405 -17.70 -12.24 -0.73
C GLY A 405 -18.59 -13.38 -1.21
N PHE A 406 -18.54 -13.64 -2.51
CA PHE A 406 -19.27 -14.73 -3.17
C PHE A 406 -18.39 -15.95 -3.39
N GLY A 407 -18.95 -17.13 -3.18
CA GLY A 407 -18.31 -18.42 -3.47
C GLY A 407 -19.35 -19.54 -3.51
N ASP A 408 -19.05 -20.61 -4.23
CA ASP A 408 -19.91 -21.80 -4.33
C ASP A 408 -19.36 -22.88 -3.38
N TYR A 409 -19.86 -22.92 -2.14
CA TYR A 409 -19.22 -23.74 -1.10
C TYR A 409 -19.62 -25.22 -1.16
N ASP A 410 -20.78 -25.53 -1.71
CA ASP A 410 -21.27 -26.90 -1.85
C ASP A 410 -21.16 -27.44 -3.29
N ASN A 411 -20.62 -26.63 -4.21
CA ASN A 411 -20.41 -26.92 -5.63
C ASN A 411 -21.73 -27.27 -6.34
N ASP A 412 -22.80 -26.54 -6.04
CA ASP A 412 -24.10 -26.73 -6.68
C ASP A 412 -24.31 -25.86 -7.93
N GLY A 413 -23.36 -24.95 -8.21
CA GLY A 413 -23.35 -24.04 -9.35
C GLY A 413 -24.03 -22.69 -9.08
N ASN A 414 -24.56 -22.46 -7.88
CA ASN A 414 -25.10 -21.18 -7.45
C ASN A 414 -24.12 -20.50 -6.48
N LEU A 415 -23.93 -19.19 -6.62
CA LEU A 415 -23.03 -18.47 -5.72
C LEU A 415 -23.69 -18.21 -4.36
N ASP A 416 -23.05 -18.66 -3.30
CA ASP A 416 -23.39 -18.38 -1.91
C ASP A 416 -22.70 -17.10 -1.43
N LEU A 417 -23.21 -16.53 -0.34
CA LEU A 417 -22.73 -15.24 0.19
C LEU A 417 -22.24 -15.38 1.63
N TYR A 418 -20.97 -15.06 1.86
CA TYR A 418 -20.42 -14.86 3.21
C TYR A 418 -20.42 -13.37 3.54
N VAL A 419 -20.93 -13.00 4.71
CA VAL A 419 -21.00 -11.61 5.18
C VAL A 419 -20.22 -11.48 6.48
N ALA A 420 -19.20 -10.61 6.47
CA ALA A 420 -18.46 -10.21 7.64
C ALA A 420 -19.20 -9.11 8.42
N CYS A 421 -19.25 -9.26 9.73
CA CYS A 421 -19.98 -8.39 10.62
C CYS A 421 -19.11 -7.67 11.64
N TRP A 422 -19.60 -6.53 12.11
CA TRP A 422 -18.85 -5.62 12.99
C TRP A 422 -19.29 -5.69 14.46
N MET A 423 -18.88 -4.71 15.26
CA MET A 423 -19.27 -4.55 16.66
C MET A 423 -20.48 -3.63 16.84
N THR A 424 -21.27 -3.89 17.88
CA THR A 424 -22.49 -3.12 18.17
C THR A 424 -22.21 -1.71 18.71
N ASN A 425 -21.04 -1.50 19.32
CA ASN A 425 -20.64 -0.21 19.87
C ASN A 425 -19.11 -0.15 19.98
N TYR A 426 -18.51 0.90 19.43
CA TYR A 426 -17.06 1.10 19.45
C TYR A 426 -16.64 1.96 20.66
N PRO A 427 -15.49 1.69 21.30
CA PRO A 427 -14.63 0.51 21.17
C PRO A 427 -15.08 -0.64 22.09
N TYR A 428 -16.25 -0.53 22.74
CA TYR A 428 -16.76 -1.49 23.73
C TYR A 428 -18.20 -1.92 23.42
N GLY A 429 -18.37 -3.15 22.91
CA GLY A 429 -19.69 -3.72 22.66
C GLY A 429 -19.60 -5.21 22.29
N PRO A 430 -20.71 -5.96 22.35
CA PRO A 430 -20.78 -7.29 21.74
C PRO A 430 -20.48 -7.23 20.23
N TYR A 431 -19.88 -8.29 19.73
CA TYR A 431 -19.61 -8.49 18.31
C TYR A 431 -20.81 -9.19 17.65
N TYR A 432 -21.16 -8.79 16.44
CA TYR A 432 -22.12 -9.53 15.62
C TYR A 432 -21.41 -10.73 14.98
N PRO A 433 -22.06 -11.91 14.90
CA PRO A 433 -21.52 -13.03 14.16
C PRO A 433 -21.47 -12.73 12.67
N ASP A 434 -20.44 -13.26 12.00
CA ASP A 434 -20.44 -13.37 10.54
C ASP A 434 -21.56 -14.33 10.10
N HIS A 435 -22.06 -14.16 8.89
CA HIS A 435 -23.17 -14.94 8.35
C HIS A 435 -22.79 -15.66 7.06
N LEU A 436 -23.33 -16.86 6.87
CA LEU A 436 -23.30 -17.58 5.59
C LEU A 436 -24.72 -17.76 5.09
N PHE A 437 -24.95 -17.31 3.85
CA PHE A 437 -26.21 -17.43 3.15
C PHE A 437 -26.06 -18.37 1.97
N HIS A 438 -26.85 -19.44 1.98
CA HIS A 438 -26.91 -20.39 0.88
C HIS A 438 -27.90 -19.91 -0.20
N ASN A 439 -27.49 -19.94 -1.46
CA ASN A 439 -28.36 -19.59 -2.58
C ASN A 439 -29.21 -20.80 -2.98
N GLU A 440 -30.53 -20.69 -2.84
CA GLU A 440 -31.45 -21.81 -3.08
C GLU A 440 -31.70 -22.09 -4.59
N GLY A 441 -31.06 -21.32 -5.48
CA GLY A 441 -31.16 -21.45 -6.94
C GLY A 441 -32.49 -20.95 -7.52
N ASP A 442 -33.32 -20.30 -6.71
CA ASP A 442 -34.57 -19.66 -7.12
C ASP A 442 -34.58 -18.13 -6.95
N GLY A 443 -33.38 -17.55 -6.78
CA GLY A 443 -33.15 -16.13 -6.53
C GLY A 443 -33.31 -15.72 -5.07
N THR A 444 -33.43 -16.69 -4.15
CA THR A 444 -33.52 -16.46 -2.71
C THR A 444 -32.35 -17.07 -1.94
N TYR A 445 -32.03 -16.46 -0.80
CA TYR A 445 -30.98 -16.89 0.11
C TYR A 445 -31.57 -17.41 1.43
N ALA A 446 -30.98 -18.48 1.95
CA ALA A 446 -31.24 -19.00 3.28
C ALA A 446 -30.04 -18.78 4.20
N ASP A 447 -30.25 -18.18 5.37
CA ASP A 447 -29.22 -18.10 6.41
C ASP A 447 -28.93 -19.52 6.95
N VAL A 448 -27.74 -20.04 6.65
CA VAL A 448 -27.25 -21.36 7.07
C VAL A 448 -26.17 -21.27 8.13
N THR A 449 -25.89 -20.09 8.68
CA THR A 449 -24.78 -19.81 9.63
C THR A 449 -24.69 -20.86 10.74
N ASP A 450 -25.81 -21.13 11.41
CA ASP A 450 -25.87 -22.11 12.50
C ASP A 450 -25.68 -23.56 12.04
N ALA A 451 -26.20 -23.91 10.85
CA ALA A 451 -26.11 -25.24 10.28
C ALA A 451 -24.69 -25.54 9.76
N ALA A 452 -24.05 -24.52 9.19
CA ALA A 452 -22.69 -24.55 8.66
C ALA A 452 -21.62 -24.56 9.76
N GLY A 453 -21.98 -24.26 11.01
CA GLY A 453 -21.03 -24.22 12.13
C GLY A 453 -20.14 -22.98 12.12
N ILE A 454 -20.54 -21.92 11.41
CA ILE A 454 -19.87 -20.60 11.42
C ILE A 454 -20.45 -19.76 12.56
N ASN A 455 -20.50 -20.36 13.75
CA ASN A 455 -21.08 -19.75 14.94
C ASN A 455 -20.11 -19.92 16.11
N ASP A 456 -19.24 -18.93 16.29
CA ASP A 456 -18.34 -18.92 17.42
C ASP A 456 -19.08 -18.54 18.72
N GLU A 457 -18.72 -19.16 19.84
CA GLU A 457 -19.34 -18.83 21.15
C GLU A 457 -19.11 -17.36 21.54
N ILE A 458 -18.06 -16.75 20.98
CA ILE A 458 -17.71 -15.34 21.10
C ILE A 458 -17.37 -14.84 19.70
N PRO A 459 -18.30 -14.15 19.00
CA PRO A 459 -18.03 -13.58 17.69
C PRO A 459 -16.84 -12.61 17.73
N LEU A 460 -16.23 -12.32 16.58
CA LEU A 460 -15.12 -11.38 16.45
C LEU A 460 -15.51 -10.32 15.41
N PRO A 461 -14.98 -9.09 15.53
CA PRO A 461 -15.26 -8.03 14.56
C PRO A 461 -14.44 -8.25 13.29
N SER A 462 -15.10 -8.63 12.21
CA SER A 462 -14.48 -8.98 10.92
C SER A 462 -14.44 -7.76 9.99
N TYR A 463 -13.41 -7.60 9.15
CA TYR A 463 -13.29 -6.47 8.20
C TYR A 463 -13.17 -6.91 6.74
N GLY A 464 -12.31 -7.88 6.43
CA GLY A 464 -12.05 -8.32 5.06
C GLY A 464 -12.36 -9.80 4.89
N VAL A 465 -12.94 -10.17 3.75
CA VAL A 465 -13.34 -11.55 3.43
C VAL A 465 -12.65 -12.01 2.15
N THR A 466 -12.16 -13.24 2.12
CA THR A 466 -11.60 -13.85 0.91
C THR A 466 -12.03 -15.31 0.82
N TRP A 467 -12.67 -15.69 -0.29
CA TRP A 467 -12.91 -17.09 -0.64
C TRP A 467 -11.69 -17.69 -1.33
N VAL A 468 -11.25 -18.87 -0.91
CA VAL A 468 -10.02 -19.49 -1.41
C VAL A 468 -10.00 -21.01 -1.15
N ASP A 469 -9.46 -21.81 -2.06
CA ASP A 469 -9.07 -23.22 -1.79
C ASP A 469 -7.59 -23.25 -1.34
N PHE A 470 -7.33 -22.93 -0.06
CA PHE A 470 -5.95 -22.71 0.41
C PHE A 470 -5.17 -24.03 0.59
N ASN A 471 -5.88 -25.16 0.67
CA ASN A 471 -5.31 -26.49 0.91
C ASN A 471 -5.36 -27.39 -0.35
N ASN A 472 -5.69 -26.82 -1.51
CA ASN A 472 -5.76 -27.49 -2.81
C ASN A 472 -6.61 -28.79 -2.78
N ASP A 473 -7.72 -28.78 -2.05
CA ASP A 473 -8.60 -29.94 -1.93
C ASP A 473 -9.87 -29.85 -2.81
N GLY A 474 -9.98 -28.78 -3.59
CA GLY A 474 -11.08 -28.53 -4.52
C GLY A 474 -12.35 -28.06 -3.84
N ARG A 475 -12.30 -27.62 -2.58
CA ARG A 475 -13.42 -27.01 -1.86
C ARG A 475 -13.04 -25.61 -1.46
N TYR A 476 -13.95 -24.67 -1.69
CA TYR A 476 -13.73 -23.28 -1.32
C TYR A 476 -13.90 -23.09 0.20
N ASP A 477 -12.88 -22.50 0.80
CA ASP A 477 -12.77 -22.09 2.19
C ASP A 477 -12.97 -20.57 2.30
N VAL A 478 -13.13 -20.06 3.54
CA VAL A 478 -13.29 -18.62 3.80
C VAL A 478 -12.25 -18.12 4.78
N MET A 479 -11.53 -17.06 4.40
CA MET A 479 -10.71 -16.24 5.29
C MET A 479 -11.49 -14.99 5.70
N SER A 480 -11.61 -14.75 7.00
CA SER A 480 -12.21 -13.54 7.57
C SER A 480 -11.20 -12.81 8.47
N CYS A 481 -10.78 -11.61 8.06
CA CYS A 481 -9.76 -10.81 8.72
C CYS A 481 -10.35 -10.03 9.90
N ASN A 482 -9.85 -10.27 11.11
CA ASN A 482 -10.44 -9.72 12.33
C ASN A 482 -9.71 -8.49 12.89
N TYR A 483 -10.47 -7.54 13.43
CA TYR A 483 -10.02 -6.28 14.02
C TYR A 483 -9.47 -6.41 15.42
N GLY A 484 -8.72 -5.40 15.88
CA GLY A 484 -8.43 -5.16 17.29
C GLY A 484 -7.42 -6.14 17.88
N GLY A 485 -6.59 -6.72 17.02
CA GLY A 485 -5.66 -7.79 17.35
C GLY A 485 -6.38 -9.09 17.70
N ASN A 486 -7.58 -9.34 17.17
CA ASN A 486 -8.17 -10.67 17.24
C ASN A 486 -7.54 -11.61 16.21
N ASP A 487 -7.66 -12.90 16.45
CA ASP A 487 -7.25 -13.90 15.48
C ASP A 487 -8.25 -13.88 14.32
N ASN A 488 -7.80 -13.85 13.07
CA ASN A 488 -8.58 -14.11 11.87
C ASN A 488 -9.29 -15.47 11.98
N TYR A 489 -10.41 -15.61 11.29
CA TYR A 489 -11.01 -16.90 11.03
C TYR A 489 -10.52 -17.47 9.71
N VAL A 490 -10.18 -18.76 9.69
CA VAL A 490 -9.97 -19.53 8.47
C VAL A 490 -10.94 -20.70 8.52
N TRP A 491 -12.10 -20.52 7.91
CA TRP A 491 -13.16 -21.52 7.84
C TRP A 491 -12.82 -22.55 6.76
N GLU A 492 -12.25 -23.68 7.16
CA GLU A 492 -11.98 -24.81 6.27
C GLU A 492 -13.28 -25.60 6.02
N ASN A 493 -13.67 -25.73 4.75
CA ASN A 493 -14.84 -26.43 4.28
C ASN A 493 -14.64 -27.95 4.42
N GLN A 494 -15.48 -28.57 5.24
CA GLN A 494 -15.37 -30.00 5.55
C GLN A 494 -16.00 -30.90 4.46
N GLY A 495 -16.67 -30.31 3.46
CA GLY A 495 -17.30 -31.02 2.34
C GLY A 495 -18.64 -31.68 2.67
N ASP A 496 -19.19 -31.41 3.85
CA ASP A 496 -20.51 -31.87 4.28
C ASP A 496 -21.48 -30.72 4.61
N GLY A 497 -21.17 -29.52 4.10
CA GLY A 497 -21.88 -28.28 4.36
C GLY A 497 -21.52 -27.61 5.68
N THR A 498 -20.49 -28.12 6.38
CA THR A 498 -19.97 -27.50 7.61
C THR A 498 -18.55 -26.97 7.44
N PHE A 499 -18.20 -25.99 8.27
CA PHE A 499 -16.90 -25.36 8.31
C PHE A 499 -16.23 -25.53 9.67
N LYS A 500 -14.89 -25.42 9.68
CA LYS A 500 -14.08 -25.46 10.89
C LYS A 500 -13.05 -24.35 10.86
N ASP A 501 -12.98 -23.53 11.91
CA ASP A 501 -11.86 -22.59 12.06
C ASP A 501 -10.53 -23.34 12.28
N VAL A 502 -9.58 -23.12 11.38
CA VAL A 502 -8.23 -23.70 11.40
C VAL A 502 -7.14 -22.64 11.45
N ALA A 503 -7.46 -21.36 11.68
CA ALA A 503 -6.50 -20.26 11.57
C ALA A 503 -5.22 -20.51 12.37
N ARG A 504 -5.34 -20.99 13.62
CA ARG A 504 -4.18 -21.32 14.48
C ARG A 504 -3.41 -22.56 14.03
N ASP A 505 -4.11 -23.57 13.51
CA ASP A 505 -3.50 -24.82 13.05
C ASP A 505 -2.65 -24.57 11.79
N LYS A 506 -3.06 -23.60 10.95
CA LYS A 506 -2.39 -23.23 9.70
C LYS A 506 -1.40 -22.07 9.85
N ASN A 507 -1.30 -21.46 11.03
CA ASN A 507 -0.49 -20.27 11.30
C ASN A 507 -0.96 -19.00 10.54
N LEU A 508 -2.27 -18.84 10.37
CA LEU A 508 -2.95 -17.74 9.68
C LEU A 508 -3.75 -16.80 10.62
N GLN A 509 -3.74 -17.05 11.92
CA GLN A 509 -4.53 -16.33 12.92
C GLN A 509 -4.23 -14.83 13.04
N ARG A 510 -2.98 -14.42 13.20
CA ARG A 510 -2.51 -13.02 13.19
C ARG A 510 -1.00 -13.03 13.39
N SER A 511 -0.32 -11.98 12.95
CA SER A 511 1.08 -11.79 13.30
C SER A 511 1.21 -11.33 14.75
N TYR A 512 1.89 -12.13 15.56
CA TYR A 512 2.36 -11.83 16.91
C TYR A 512 1.33 -11.89 18.09
N PRO A 513 1.72 -12.41 19.28
CA PRO A 513 0.77 -12.79 20.34
C PRO A 513 0.16 -11.67 21.23
N TYR A 514 0.42 -10.37 20.99
CA TYR A 514 -0.03 -9.31 21.91
C TYR A 514 -0.54 -7.99 21.26
N GLY A 515 -1.78 -7.99 20.77
CA GLY A 515 -2.73 -6.85 20.82
C GLY A 515 -2.49 -5.65 19.87
N GLY A 516 -3.57 -5.22 19.20
CA GLY A 516 -3.75 -3.88 18.60
C GLY A 516 -3.58 -3.74 17.09
N ALA A 517 -3.22 -4.80 16.36
CA ALA A 517 -3.20 -4.80 14.90
C ALA A 517 -4.62 -4.82 14.31
N ILE A 518 -4.88 -4.06 13.27
CA ILE A 518 -6.16 -4.09 12.57
C ILE A 518 -5.95 -4.77 11.22
N ASN A 519 -6.51 -5.96 11.05
CA ASN A 519 -6.42 -6.68 9.79
C ASN A 519 -7.53 -6.19 8.85
N PHE A 520 -7.15 -5.67 7.68
CA PHE A 520 -8.11 -5.10 6.72
C PHE A 520 -8.32 -5.98 5.49
N GLY A 521 -7.36 -6.85 5.15
CA GLY A 521 -7.49 -7.69 3.98
C GLY A 521 -6.35 -8.69 3.88
N ALA A 522 -6.52 -9.63 2.98
CA ALA A 522 -5.50 -10.58 2.61
C ALA A 522 -5.64 -10.95 1.14
N ASP A 523 -4.55 -11.44 0.57
CA ASP A 523 -4.52 -12.03 -0.75
C ASP A 523 -3.77 -13.36 -0.74
N PHE A 524 -4.18 -14.25 -1.63
CA PHE A 524 -3.61 -15.57 -1.89
C PHE A 524 -3.15 -15.70 -3.35
N GLY A 525 -1.90 -16.08 -3.56
CA GLY A 525 -1.31 -16.27 -4.89
C GLY A 525 -0.16 -17.27 -4.88
N ASP A 526 0.08 -17.97 -6.00
CA ASP A 526 1.21 -18.89 -6.17
C ASP A 526 2.51 -18.11 -6.39
N TYR A 527 2.99 -17.42 -5.35
CA TYR A 527 4.08 -16.46 -5.45
C TYR A 527 5.40 -17.10 -5.87
N ASN A 528 5.66 -18.32 -5.42
CA ASN A 528 6.90 -19.03 -5.71
C ASN A 528 6.78 -20.05 -6.86
N ASN A 529 5.62 -20.11 -7.54
CA ASN A 529 5.30 -21.06 -8.61
C ASN A 529 5.47 -22.53 -8.21
N ASP A 530 5.18 -22.88 -6.95
CA ASP A 530 5.20 -24.26 -6.45
C ASP A 530 3.83 -24.96 -6.51
N GLY A 531 2.80 -24.21 -6.92
CA GLY A 531 1.43 -24.68 -7.12
C GLY A 531 0.58 -24.67 -5.84
N ASN A 532 1.10 -24.16 -4.72
CA ASN A 532 0.36 -23.88 -3.49
C ASN A 532 0.19 -22.37 -3.33
N LEU A 533 -0.97 -21.94 -2.85
CA LEU A 533 -1.22 -20.52 -2.64
C LEU A 533 -0.49 -20.00 -1.39
N ASP A 534 0.38 -19.03 -1.62
CA ASP A 534 1.04 -18.20 -0.62
C ASP A 534 0.14 -17.05 -0.18
N TYR A 535 0.50 -16.38 0.92
CA TYR A 535 -0.41 -15.50 1.66
C TYR A 535 0.24 -14.17 2.02
N ILE A 536 -0.45 -13.07 1.75
CA ILE A 536 -0.11 -11.75 2.27
C ILE A 536 -1.29 -11.20 3.07
N GLN A 537 -0.98 -10.67 4.26
CA GLN A 537 -1.94 -10.01 5.13
C GLN A 537 -1.59 -8.54 5.26
N SER A 538 -2.57 -7.65 5.09
CA SER A 538 -2.44 -6.26 5.52
C SER A 538 -2.87 -6.10 6.98
N ALA A 539 -2.10 -5.32 7.72
CA ALA A 539 -2.53 -4.87 9.04
C ALA A 539 -2.05 -3.44 9.33
N ILE A 540 -3.01 -2.58 9.69
CA ILE A 540 -2.68 -1.31 10.33
C ILE A 540 -2.15 -1.59 11.72
N ALA A 541 -0.95 -1.09 11.97
CA ALA A 541 -0.19 -1.37 13.18
C ALA A 541 0.42 -0.08 13.71
N HIS A 542 0.40 0.11 15.02
CA HIS A 542 0.96 1.30 15.67
C HIS A 542 2.20 0.97 16.51
N PRO A 543 3.25 0.32 15.96
CA PRO A 543 4.39 -0.16 16.75
C PRO A 543 5.15 0.98 17.45
N ARG A 544 5.05 2.22 16.93
CA ARG A 544 5.60 3.43 17.56
C ARG A 544 4.99 3.72 18.94
N TYR A 545 3.67 3.54 19.07
CA TYR A 545 2.94 3.82 20.31
C TYR A 545 2.70 2.56 21.14
N GLN A 546 2.67 1.41 20.48
CA GLN A 546 2.36 0.11 21.04
C GLN A 546 3.31 -0.94 20.44
N PRO A 547 4.53 -1.11 20.98
CA PRO A 547 5.55 -2.01 20.44
C PRO A 547 5.16 -3.50 20.33
N SER A 548 3.97 -3.87 20.77
CA SER A 548 3.43 -5.24 20.71
C SER A 548 2.43 -5.48 19.58
N THR A 549 2.04 -4.44 18.82
CA THR A 549 1.08 -4.58 17.72
C THR A 549 1.64 -5.46 16.61
N GLY A 550 0.85 -6.44 16.19
CA GLY A 550 1.11 -7.20 14.97
C GLY A 550 1.15 -6.29 13.75
N THR A 551 1.94 -6.66 12.76
CA THR A 551 2.08 -5.95 11.48
C THR A 551 1.58 -6.83 10.34
N SER A 552 1.48 -6.25 9.14
CA SER A 552 1.34 -7.01 7.89
C SER A 552 2.34 -8.17 7.83
N ALA A 553 1.93 -9.26 7.19
CA ALA A 553 2.65 -10.53 7.23
C ALA A 553 2.63 -11.22 5.88
N PHE A 554 3.82 -11.54 5.36
CA PHE A 554 3.99 -12.33 4.16
C PHE A 554 4.37 -13.76 4.54
N LYS A 555 3.60 -14.75 4.09
CA LYS A 555 3.78 -16.15 4.47
C LYS A 555 3.72 -17.08 3.27
N ILE A 556 4.60 -18.07 3.26
CA ILE A 556 4.68 -19.09 2.22
C ILE A 556 4.02 -20.38 2.72
N SER A 557 3.26 -21.05 1.85
CA SER A 557 2.62 -22.33 2.18
C SER A 557 3.65 -23.45 2.30
N GLY A 558 3.49 -24.29 3.33
CA GLY A 558 4.25 -25.53 3.45
C GLY A 558 3.77 -26.65 2.52
N GLY A 559 2.65 -26.44 1.82
CA GLY A 559 2.00 -27.43 0.96
C GLY A 559 1.53 -28.68 1.70
N ALA A 560 1.18 -29.70 0.91
CA ALA A 560 0.70 -30.98 1.43
C ALA A 560 1.73 -31.69 2.36
N PRO A 561 1.26 -32.45 3.37
CA PRO A 561 -0.15 -32.74 3.66
C PRO A 561 -0.81 -31.73 4.61
N ASP A 562 -0.03 -30.85 5.26
CA ASP A 562 -0.52 -30.09 6.42
C ASP A 562 -0.88 -28.64 6.09
N TYR A 563 -0.34 -28.05 5.01
CA TYR A 563 -0.57 -26.67 4.57
C TYR A 563 -0.37 -25.63 5.68
N VAL A 564 0.71 -25.79 6.46
CA VAL A 564 1.08 -24.84 7.51
C VAL A 564 1.93 -23.74 6.90
N TYR A 565 1.56 -22.49 7.15
CA TYR A 565 2.22 -21.32 6.59
C TYR A 565 3.45 -20.90 7.40
N GLU A 566 4.55 -20.62 6.72
CA GLU A 566 5.78 -20.09 7.30
C GLU A 566 5.88 -18.58 7.06
N ASP A 567 6.12 -17.80 8.12
CA ASP A 567 6.36 -16.37 7.99
C ASP A 567 7.69 -16.08 7.30
N LYS A 568 7.61 -15.37 6.16
CA LYS A 568 8.74 -14.95 5.33
C LYS A 568 8.87 -13.43 5.23
N THR A 569 8.13 -12.65 5.99
CA THR A 569 8.10 -11.18 5.95
C THR A 569 9.51 -10.58 5.84
N ASP A 570 10.37 -10.84 6.83
CA ASP A 570 11.76 -10.34 6.84
C ASP A 570 12.64 -10.97 5.76
N ALA A 571 12.44 -12.26 5.47
CA ALA A 571 13.28 -13.03 4.56
C ALA A 571 13.03 -12.67 3.09
N ALA A 572 11.79 -12.35 2.75
CA ALA A 572 11.37 -11.83 1.46
C ALA A 572 11.81 -10.37 1.28
N GLY A 573 12.13 -9.66 2.36
CA GLY A 573 12.47 -8.23 2.30
C GLY A 573 11.24 -7.32 2.24
N TYR A 574 10.04 -7.86 2.49
CA TYR A 574 8.84 -7.04 2.70
C TYR A 574 9.00 -6.23 3.98
N VAL A 575 8.67 -4.94 3.92
CA VAL A 575 8.74 -4.07 5.08
C VAL A 575 7.34 -3.58 5.44
N PRO A 576 6.74 -4.07 6.54
CA PRO A 576 5.43 -3.61 6.96
C PRO A 576 5.37 -2.10 7.20
N ASP A 577 4.23 -1.50 6.89
CA ASP A 577 3.95 -0.09 7.14
C ASP A 577 2.72 0.07 8.03
N GLU A 578 2.68 1.16 8.80
CA GLU A 578 1.59 1.44 9.75
C GLU A 578 0.24 1.62 9.06
N GLY A 579 0.23 2.07 7.79
CA GLY A 579 -0.99 2.28 7.02
C GLY A 579 -1.42 1.12 6.12
N ASP A 580 -0.74 -0.02 6.15
CA ASP A 580 -0.99 -1.13 5.22
C ASP A 580 -2.45 -1.57 5.19
N VAL A 581 -3.03 -1.47 4.00
CA VAL A 581 -4.38 -1.91 3.67
C VAL A 581 -4.37 -2.55 2.28
N ASP A 582 -5.24 -3.53 2.06
CA ASP A 582 -5.54 -4.05 0.72
C ASP A 582 -4.32 -4.53 -0.13
N PRO A 583 -3.77 -5.72 0.14
CA PRO A 583 -2.70 -6.28 -0.67
C PRO A 583 -3.22 -6.93 -1.97
N SER A 584 -2.38 -6.94 -3.01
CA SER A 584 -2.62 -7.71 -4.24
C SER A 584 -1.33 -8.32 -4.80
N PHE A 585 -1.40 -9.62 -5.13
CA PHE A 585 -0.44 -10.27 -6.02
C PHE A 585 -0.79 -10.00 -7.47
N VAL A 586 0.19 -9.58 -8.27
CA VAL A 586 0.01 -9.27 -9.69
C VAL A 586 1.32 -9.53 -10.44
N ASP A 587 1.27 -10.00 -11.68
CA ASP A 587 2.44 -10.04 -12.57
C ASP A 587 2.37 -8.82 -13.50
N TYR A 588 2.96 -7.69 -13.09
CA TYR A 588 2.76 -6.43 -13.82
C TYR A 588 3.67 -6.29 -15.05
N ASN A 589 4.74 -7.09 -15.12
CA ASN A 589 5.78 -7.00 -16.15
C ASN A 589 5.82 -8.25 -17.07
N ASN A 590 4.85 -9.16 -16.90
CA ASN A 590 4.64 -10.38 -17.66
C ASN A 590 5.82 -11.37 -17.60
N ASP A 591 6.63 -11.34 -16.55
CA ASP A 591 7.84 -12.16 -16.45
C ASP A 591 7.61 -13.55 -15.81
N GLY A 592 6.36 -13.86 -15.48
CA GLY A 592 5.92 -15.14 -14.93
C GLY A 592 6.06 -15.25 -13.41
N ARG A 593 6.32 -14.14 -12.73
CA ARG A 593 6.46 -14.04 -11.28
C ARG A 593 5.40 -13.09 -10.72
N LEU A 594 4.77 -13.48 -9.62
CA LEU A 594 3.85 -12.58 -8.93
C LEU A 594 4.64 -11.55 -8.12
N ASP A 595 4.44 -10.29 -8.44
CA ASP A 595 4.83 -9.12 -7.68
C ASP A 595 3.80 -8.82 -6.59
N LEU A 596 4.11 -7.87 -5.70
CA LEU A 596 3.23 -7.49 -4.60
C LEU A 596 2.95 -5.98 -4.63
N PHE A 597 1.67 -5.63 -4.67
CA PHE A 597 1.19 -4.28 -4.39
C PHE A 597 0.51 -4.21 -3.03
N MET A 598 0.71 -3.11 -2.30
CA MET A 598 0.09 -2.87 -1.00
C MET A 598 -0.34 -1.41 -0.91
N SER A 599 -1.64 -1.14 -0.75
CA SER A 599 -2.15 0.21 -0.48
C SER A 599 -1.79 0.68 0.94
N SER A 600 -1.77 2.00 1.19
CA SER A 600 -1.47 2.54 2.54
C SER A 600 -2.26 3.80 2.88
N LEU A 601 -3.11 3.69 3.92
CA LEU A 601 -4.27 4.57 4.19
C LEU A 601 -3.92 5.97 4.70
N TYR A 602 -2.75 6.19 5.30
CA TYR A 602 -2.46 7.42 6.03
C TYR A 602 -1.85 8.53 5.17
N SER A 603 -2.17 9.79 5.50
CA SER A 603 -1.76 11.02 4.77
C SER A 603 -0.23 11.22 4.59
N GLY A 604 0.60 10.50 5.35
CA GLY A 604 2.07 10.49 5.21
C GLY A 604 2.65 9.23 4.58
N HIS A 605 1.79 8.29 4.17
CA HIS A 605 2.15 6.97 3.68
C HIS A 605 1.63 6.82 2.23
N TYR A 606 2.19 5.87 1.51
CA TYR A 606 1.92 5.66 0.09
C TYR A 606 1.82 4.16 -0.20
N PRO A 607 1.01 3.78 -1.20
CA PRO A 607 1.02 2.43 -1.75
C PRO A 607 2.39 2.05 -2.26
N ARG A 608 2.72 0.76 -2.18
CA ARG A 608 4.04 0.25 -2.57
C ARG A 608 3.92 -0.90 -3.55
N LEU A 609 4.70 -0.81 -4.64
CA LEU A 609 4.88 -1.89 -5.59
C LEU A 609 6.24 -2.55 -5.36
N TYR A 610 6.22 -3.85 -5.11
CA TYR A 610 7.39 -4.68 -4.89
C TYR A 610 7.56 -5.69 -6.03
N GLU A 611 8.65 -5.58 -6.78
CA GLU A 611 9.00 -6.53 -7.84
C GLU A 611 9.66 -7.79 -7.26
N GLN A 612 9.13 -8.97 -7.59
CA GLN A 612 9.73 -10.25 -7.22
C GLN A 612 11.00 -10.51 -8.04
N GLN A 613 12.11 -10.62 -7.33
CA GLN A 613 13.40 -11.01 -7.88
C GLN A 613 13.48 -12.52 -8.07
N ALA A 614 14.38 -12.97 -8.94
CA ALA A 614 14.56 -14.39 -9.26
C ALA A 614 14.94 -15.28 -8.05
N ASP A 615 15.39 -14.71 -6.95
CA ASP A 615 15.67 -15.43 -5.70
C ASP A 615 14.49 -15.46 -4.71
N GLY A 616 13.33 -14.92 -5.11
CA GLY A 616 12.11 -14.84 -4.32
C GLY A 616 12.08 -13.68 -3.32
N THR A 617 13.01 -12.72 -3.43
CA THR A 617 12.96 -11.48 -2.63
C THR A 617 12.15 -10.38 -3.33
N LEU A 618 11.64 -9.45 -2.54
CA LEU A 618 10.81 -8.32 -2.97
C LEU A 618 11.65 -7.05 -3.00
N ALA A 619 11.69 -6.39 -4.16
CA ALA A 619 12.36 -5.11 -4.35
C ALA A 619 11.32 -3.99 -4.46
N ASP A 620 11.34 -3.03 -3.54
CA ASP A 620 10.49 -1.83 -3.64
C ASP A 620 10.89 -0.98 -4.86
N ILE A 621 9.99 -0.91 -5.84
CA ILE A 621 10.18 -0.16 -7.08
C ILE A 621 9.19 1.00 -7.20
N THR A 622 8.40 1.30 -6.16
CA THR A 622 7.28 2.24 -6.16
C THR A 622 7.56 3.52 -6.93
N TYR A 623 8.62 4.23 -6.54
CA TYR A 623 9.02 5.50 -7.15
C TYR A 623 9.39 5.38 -8.64
N TRP A 624 10.01 4.26 -9.02
CA TRP A 624 10.43 4.02 -10.40
C TRP A 624 9.28 3.53 -11.26
N ALA A 625 8.28 2.90 -10.64
CA ALA A 625 7.03 2.55 -11.27
C ALA A 625 6.17 3.78 -11.53
N GLY A 626 6.25 4.82 -10.69
CA GLY A 626 5.48 6.06 -10.87
C GLY A 626 4.04 5.95 -10.36
N VAL A 627 3.79 5.04 -9.41
CA VAL A 627 2.48 4.75 -8.82
C VAL A 627 2.28 5.43 -7.46
N GLU A 628 3.12 6.42 -7.12
CA GLU A 628 3.04 7.15 -5.87
C GLU A 628 1.74 7.98 -5.74
N VAL A 629 0.81 7.44 -4.96
CA VAL A 629 -0.35 8.15 -4.40
C VAL A 629 -0.19 8.27 -2.89
N HIS A 630 -0.70 9.34 -2.27
CA HIS A 630 -0.70 9.48 -0.81
C HIS A 630 -2.03 9.03 -0.23
N ALA A 631 -2.00 8.33 0.91
CA ALA A 631 -3.20 7.82 1.59
C ALA A 631 -4.07 6.91 0.71
N GLY A 632 -3.43 5.95 0.04
CA GLY A 632 -4.10 4.96 -0.80
C GLY A 632 -4.94 3.97 0.01
N THR A 633 -6.16 3.69 -0.41
CA THR A 633 -7.12 2.93 0.41
C THR A 633 -7.42 1.55 -0.13
N GLY A 634 -7.47 1.38 -1.45
CA GLY A 634 -7.77 0.10 -2.09
C GLY A 634 -7.40 0.12 -3.57
N ASN A 635 -6.99 -1.04 -4.08
CA ASN A 635 -6.50 -1.22 -5.44
C ASN A 635 -7.31 -2.25 -6.23
N ALA A 636 -7.30 -2.07 -7.55
CA ALA A 636 -7.85 -3.01 -8.51
C ALA A 636 -6.91 -3.10 -9.73
N TRP A 637 -6.64 -4.31 -10.21
CA TRP A 637 -5.75 -4.57 -11.34
C TRP A 637 -6.53 -5.16 -12.52
N GLY A 638 -6.21 -4.75 -13.74
CA GLY A 638 -6.79 -5.28 -14.98
C GLY A 638 -6.13 -4.66 -16.22
N ASP A 639 -6.19 -5.32 -17.36
CA ASP A 639 -5.75 -4.80 -18.66
C ASP A 639 -6.92 -4.03 -19.31
N PHE A 640 -7.04 -2.71 -19.06
CA PHE A 640 -8.25 -1.98 -19.47
C PHE A 640 -8.22 -1.54 -20.93
N ASP A 641 -7.04 -1.44 -21.55
CA ASP A 641 -6.90 -1.08 -22.96
C ASP A 641 -6.58 -2.27 -23.89
N GLY A 642 -6.47 -3.48 -23.31
CA GLY A 642 -6.37 -4.76 -24.01
C GLY A 642 -5.01 -4.96 -24.67
N ASP A 643 -3.97 -4.34 -24.12
CA ASP A 643 -2.63 -4.36 -24.68
C ASP A 643 -1.73 -5.43 -24.07
N GLY A 644 -2.14 -6.02 -22.95
CA GLY A 644 -1.52 -7.17 -22.31
C GLY A 644 -0.68 -6.88 -21.08
N ASP A 645 -0.49 -5.61 -20.71
CA ASP A 645 0.09 -5.26 -19.42
C ASP A 645 -0.99 -4.92 -18.38
N MET A 646 -0.69 -5.21 -17.11
CA MET A 646 -1.66 -5.02 -16.04
C MET A 646 -1.67 -3.55 -15.60
N ASP A 647 -2.82 -2.89 -15.71
CA ASP A 647 -3.04 -1.53 -15.22
C ASP A 647 -3.53 -1.49 -13.78
N LEU A 648 -3.33 -0.34 -13.13
CA LEU A 648 -3.67 -0.14 -11.72
C LEU A 648 -4.70 0.97 -11.54
N LEU A 649 -5.78 0.66 -10.83
CA LEU A 649 -6.73 1.61 -10.31
C LEU A 649 -6.59 1.69 -8.77
N GLU A 650 -6.10 2.82 -8.26
CA GLU A 650 -5.89 3.05 -6.82
C GLU A 650 -6.84 4.12 -6.31
N SER A 651 -7.62 3.83 -5.27
CA SER A 651 -8.35 4.86 -4.52
C SER A 651 -7.50 5.49 -3.43
N PHE A 652 -7.77 6.75 -3.06
CA PHE A 652 -7.02 7.46 -2.04
C PHE A 652 -7.85 8.51 -1.30
N ASN A 653 -7.36 8.89 -0.09
CA ASN A 653 -8.01 9.81 0.84
C ASN A 653 -7.33 11.18 0.99
N GLY A 654 -6.19 11.43 0.33
CA GLY A 654 -5.48 12.72 0.38
C GLY A 654 -6.11 13.83 -0.48
N ASP A 655 -5.89 15.12 -0.15
CA ASP A 655 -6.26 16.32 -0.95
C ASP A 655 -7.62 16.28 -1.70
N GLY A 656 -8.69 15.85 -1.03
CA GLY A 656 -10.05 15.74 -1.59
C GLY A 656 -10.46 14.33 -2.03
N GLY A 657 -9.54 13.37 -1.97
CA GLY A 657 -9.73 11.95 -2.28
C GLY A 657 -10.08 11.68 -3.75
N GLY A 658 -10.25 10.41 -4.09
CA GLY A 658 -10.76 9.97 -5.38
C GLY A 658 -10.13 8.65 -5.81
N VAL A 659 -9.84 8.55 -7.10
CA VAL A 659 -9.08 7.44 -7.69
C VAL A 659 -7.97 7.95 -8.59
N ARG A 660 -7.01 7.07 -8.85
CA ARG A 660 -5.95 7.22 -9.84
C ARG A 660 -5.95 5.98 -10.74
N LEU A 661 -6.16 6.20 -12.03
CA LEU A 661 -5.97 5.18 -13.06
C LEU A 661 -4.56 5.35 -13.62
N PHE A 662 -3.72 4.37 -13.33
CA PHE A 662 -2.36 4.25 -13.81
C PHE A 662 -2.34 3.25 -14.95
N ARG A 663 -2.08 3.75 -16.16
CA ARG A 663 -1.83 2.88 -17.31
C ARG A 663 -0.39 2.41 -17.28
N ASN A 664 -0.18 1.11 -17.44
CA ASN A 664 1.15 0.52 -17.56
C ASN A 664 1.70 0.79 -18.97
N GLU A 665 2.98 1.14 -19.05
CA GLU A 665 3.68 1.58 -20.26
C GLU A 665 4.95 0.77 -20.46
N ILE A 666 5.12 -0.31 -19.68
CA ILE A 666 6.22 -1.24 -19.90
C ILE A 666 6.09 -1.90 -21.27
N GLY A 667 4.84 -2.10 -21.72
CA GLY A 667 4.45 -2.72 -22.97
C GLY A 667 4.83 -4.20 -23.04
N ASN A 668 4.54 -4.83 -24.18
CA ASN A 668 4.79 -6.25 -24.46
C ASN A 668 6.28 -6.61 -24.66
N GLN A 669 7.13 -6.34 -23.65
CA GLN A 669 8.53 -6.80 -23.63
C GLN A 669 8.62 -8.31 -23.35
N ASN A 670 7.62 -8.84 -22.64
CA ASN A 670 7.35 -10.25 -22.42
C ASN A 670 5.98 -10.59 -23.01
N ASN A 671 5.75 -11.88 -23.24
CA ASN A 671 4.48 -12.37 -23.73
C ASN A 671 3.54 -12.64 -22.56
N TRP A 672 2.24 -12.63 -22.82
CA TRP A 672 1.20 -12.81 -21.81
C TRP A 672 0.09 -13.74 -22.29
N LEU A 673 -0.83 -14.10 -21.40
CA LEU A 673 -2.06 -14.79 -21.72
C LEU A 673 -3.10 -14.45 -20.67
N GLU A 674 -4.25 -13.94 -21.10
CA GLU A 674 -5.43 -13.85 -20.23
C GLU A 674 -6.39 -14.99 -20.51
N VAL A 675 -6.94 -15.58 -19.44
CA VAL A 675 -7.87 -16.71 -19.51
C VAL A 675 -9.16 -16.34 -18.80
N LYS A 676 -10.24 -16.17 -19.57
CA LYS A 676 -11.61 -16.04 -19.06
C LYS A 676 -12.29 -17.41 -19.15
N LEU A 677 -12.89 -17.87 -18.06
CA LEU A 677 -13.63 -19.12 -18.00
C LEU A 677 -15.12 -18.88 -18.11
N VAL A 678 -15.85 -19.83 -18.70
CA VAL A 678 -17.31 -19.87 -18.72
C VAL A 678 -17.77 -21.24 -18.25
N GLY A 679 -18.35 -21.30 -17.05
CA GLY A 679 -18.95 -22.50 -16.46
C GLY A 679 -20.25 -22.89 -17.16
N VAL A 680 -20.55 -24.20 -17.16
CA VAL A 680 -21.79 -24.77 -17.69
C VAL A 680 -22.51 -25.62 -16.65
N ASN A 681 -21.76 -26.44 -15.91
CA ASN A 681 -22.25 -27.13 -14.72
C ASN A 681 -21.77 -26.43 -13.44
N ALA A 682 -20.60 -25.81 -13.47
CA ALA A 682 -20.17 -24.85 -12.46
C ALA A 682 -20.96 -23.54 -12.60
N ASN A 683 -20.84 -22.64 -11.61
CA ASN A 683 -21.30 -21.26 -11.74
C ASN A 683 -20.67 -20.60 -12.98
N HIS A 684 -21.39 -19.68 -13.62
CA HIS A 684 -21.09 -19.16 -14.96
C HIS A 684 -19.70 -18.52 -15.04
N ASP A 685 -19.27 -17.80 -14.01
CA ASP A 685 -17.94 -17.18 -13.93
C ASP A 685 -16.84 -18.14 -13.51
N ALA A 686 -17.19 -19.40 -13.20
CA ALA A 686 -16.30 -20.43 -12.71
C ALA A 686 -15.52 -20.03 -11.45
N ILE A 687 -16.09 -19.17 -10.60
CA ILE A 687 -15.56 -18.85 -9.27
C ILE A 687 -15.37 -20.17 -8.53
N GLY A 688 -14.15 -20.47 -8.11
CA GLY A 688 -13.80 -21.82 -7.66
C GLY A 688 -12.68 -22.47 -8.45
N ALA A 689 -12.57 -22.13 -9.74
CA ALA A 689 -11.76 -22.86 -10.68
C ALA A 689 -10.27 -22.61 -10.45
N ARG A 690 -9.49 -23.68 -10.55
CA ARG A 690 -8.02 -23.64 -10.53
C ARG A 690 -7.50 -23.77 -11.96
N ILE A 691 -6.71 -22.79 -12.39
CA ILE A 691 -6.07 -22.76 -13.71
C ILE A 691 -4.58 -22.98 -13.54
N THR A 692 -4.03 -23.99 -14.19
CA THR A 692 -2.58 -24.25 -14.26
C THR A 692 -2.10 -24.05 -15.69
N VAL A 693 -1.23 -23.06 -15.90
CA VAL A 693 -0.60 -22.79 -17.20
C VAL A 693 0.85 -23.27 -17.14
N THR A 694 1.26 -24.03 -18.15
CA THR A 694 2.68 -24.38 -18.37
C THR A 694 3.13 -23.83 -19.71
N ALA A 695 4.26 -23.12 -19.72
CA ALA A 695 4.92 -22.61 -20.91
C ALA A 695 6.44 -22.78 -20.74
N GLY A 696 7.05 -23.68 -21.50
CA GLY A 696 8.46 -23.99 -21.35
C GLY A 696 8.80 -24.54 -19.96
N ASP A 697 9.66 -23.84 -19.22
CA ASP A 697 10.02 -24.19 -17.84
C ASP A 697 9.14 -23.49 -16.78
N LEU A 698 8.22 -22.61 -17.20
CA LEU A 698 7.31 -21.88 -16.34
C LEU A 698 6.03 -22.69 -16.09
N THR A 699 5.66 -22.84 -14.83
CA THR A 699 4.35 -23.37 -14.40
C THR A 699 3.76 -22.40 -13.40
N GLN A 700 2.54 -21.94 -13.66
CA GLN A 700 1.85 -20.96 -12.82
C GLN A 700 0.46 -21.46 -12.47
N VAL A 701 0.01 -21.13 -11.27
CA VAL A 701 -1.36 -21.39 -10.82
C VAL A 701 -2.07 -20.08 -10.55
N ARG A 702 -3.32 -19.99 -11.00
CA ARG A 702 -4.27 -18.92 -10.68
C ARG A 702 -5.63 -19.54 -10.32
N TYR A 703 -6.41 -18.82 -9.54
CA TYR A 703 -7.77 -19.21 -9.20
C TYR A 703 -8.73 -18.11 -9.64
N VAL A 704 -9.89 -18.50 -10.16
CA VAL A 704 -10.98 -17.53 -10.37
C VAL A 704 -11.56 -17.18 -9.00
N GLN A 705 -11.18 -16.01 -8.51
CA GLN A 705 -11.61 -15.47 -7.21
C GLN A 705 -12.76 -14.48 -7.40
N GLY A 706 -13.78 -14.61 -6.56
CA GLY A 706 -14.81 -13.59 -6.40
C GLY A 706 -14.28 -12.34 -5.69
N PRO A 707 -15.16 -11.38 -5.34
CA PRO A 707 -14.78 -10.19 -4.60
C PRO A 707 -14.06 -10.53 -3.28
N ARG A 708 -13.01 -9.76 -2.95
CA ARG A 708 -12.16 -10.00 -1.78
C ARG A 708 -11.92 -8.74 -0.95
N GLY A 709 -11.34 -8.92 0.23
CA GLY A 709 -10.78 -7.85 1.04
C GLY A 709 -11.82 -6.97 1.74
N HIS A 710 -11.36 -5.83 2.24
CA HIS A 710 -12.22 -4.75 2.73
C HIS A 710 -12.26 -3.66 1.66
N PHE A 711 -11.16 -2.94 1.43
CA PHE A 711 -11.18 -1.73 0.62
C PHE A 711 -11.13 -1.93 -0.91
N GLY A 712 -10.77 -3.10 -1.41
CA GLY A 712 -10.79 -3.44 -2.84
C GLY A 712 -11.59 -4.71 -3.12
N ALA A 713 -12.87 -4.57 -3.43
CA ALA A 713 -13.78 -5.67 -3.74
C ALA A 713 -13.66 -6.11 -5.21
N THR A 714 -12.42 -6.27 -5.72
CA THR A 714 -12.22 -6.57 -7.14
C THR A 714 -12.34 -8.07 -7.38
N PRO A 715 -13.33 -8.52 -8.17
CA PRO A 715 -13.32 -9.88 -8.66
C PRO A 715 -12.25 -10.05 -9.74
N MET A 716 -11.50 -11.16 -9.70
CA MET A 716 -10.60 -11.53 -10.78
C MET A 716 -11.31 -12.59 -11.63
N PHE A 717 -12.26 -12.18 -12.47
CA PHE A 717 -12.97 -13.13 -13.35
C PHE A 717 -12.10 -13.60 -14.53
N THR A 718 -11.19 -12.73 -14.96
CA THR A 718 -10.20 -13.02 -16.00
C THR A 718 -8.84 -13.18 -15.33
N GLN A 719 -8.14 -14.28 -15.63
CA GLN A 719 -6.88 -14.61 -15.00
C GLN A 719 -5.70 -14.31 -15.91
N HIS A 720 -4.78 -13.48 -15.42
CA HIS A 720 -3.59 -13.08 -16.15
C HIS A 720 -2.38 -13.97 -15.86
N PHE A 721 -1.64 -14.28 -16.91
CA PHE A 721 -0.40 -15.06 -16.87
C PHE A 721 0.69 -14.36 -17.69
N GLY A 722 1.75 -13.88 -17.06
CA GLY A 722 2.99 -13.54 -17.76
C GLY A 722 3.69 -14.81 -18.22
N LEU A 723 4.05 -14.88 -19.50
CA LEU A 723 4.71 -16.04 -20.11
C LEU A 723 6.20 -15.79 -20.37
N ALA A 724 6.75 -14.70 -19.84
CA ALA A 724 8.12 -14.26 -20.09
C ALA A 724 8.43 -14.22 -21.59
N GLN A 725 9.33 -15.07 -22.08
CA GLN A 725 9.71 -15.11 -23.50
C GLN A 725 9.05 -16.27 -24.28
N GLU A 726 8.17 -17.03 -23.64
CA GLU A 726 7.49 -18.17 -24.26
C GLU A 726 6.30 -17.70 -25.10
N ALA A 727 6.32 -18.04 -26.39
CA ALA A 727 5.29 -17.58 -27.34
C ALA A 727 4.02 -18.45 -27.32
N VAL A 728 4.01 -19.52 -26.54
CA VAL A 728 2.96 -20.54 -26.51
C VAL A 728 2.82 -21.08 -25.08
N ALA A 729 1.59 -21.13 -24.58
CA ALA A 729 1.23 -21.97 -23.45
C ALA A 729 1.14 -23.44 -23.94
N ASP A 730 2.08 -24.27 -23.48
CA ASP A 730 2.14 -25.69 -23.82
C ASP A 730 0.89 -26.42 -23.35
N THR A 731 0.45 -26.13 -22.12
CA THR A 731 -0.79 -26.65 -21.53
C THR A 731 -1.50 -25.60 -20.69
N ILE A 732 -2.82 -25.56 -20.81
CA ILE A 732 -3.73 -24.89 -19.87
C ILE A 732 -4.61 -25.98 -19.29
N GLU A 733 -4.47 -26.25 -17.99
CA GLU A 733 -5.29 -27.20 -17.25
C GLU A 733 -6.27 -26.43 -16.36
N VAL A 734 -7.57 -26.71 -16.49
CA VAL A 734 -8.63 -26.10 -15.67
C VAL A 734 -9.27 -27.19 -14.84
N GLN A 735 -9.20 -27.06 -13.53
CA GLN A 735 -10.02 -27.84 -12.60
C GLN A 735 -11.27 -27.01 -12.27
N TRP A 736 -12.41 -27.45 -12.80
CA TRP A 736 -13.69 -26.77 -12.61
C TRP A 736 -14.24 -26.98 -11.18
N PRO A 737 -14.96 -26.00 -10.60
CA PRO A 737 -15.63 -26.16 -9.31
C PRO A 737 -16.59 -27.35 -9.34
N GLY A 738 -16.47 -28.27 -8.38
CA GLY A 738 -17.28 -29.51 -8.33
C GLY A 738 -17.12 -30.48 -9.50
N GLY A 739 -16.26 -30.17 -10.46
CA GLY A 739 -16.24 -30.78 -11.79
C GLY A 739 -15.01 -31.63 -12.08
N GLU A 740 -14.86 -31.97 -13.36
CA GLU A 740 -13.68 -32.68 -13.87
C GLU A 740 -12.59 -31.67 -14.25
N THR A 741 -11.38 -32.18 -14.50
CA THR A 741 -10.28 -31.38 -15.06
C THR A 741 -10.27 -31.45 -16.58
N GLU A 742 -10.15 -30.30 -17.24
CA GLU A 742 -10.02 -30.18 -18.69
C GLU A 742 -8.67 -29.58 -19.08
N THR A 743 -8.20 -29.87 -20.30
CA THR A 743 -6.87 -29.46 -20.75
C THR A 743 -6.88 -29.01 -22.20
N TRP A 744 -6.31 -27.84 -22.45
CA TRP A 744 -6.01 -27.29 -23.77
C TRP A 744 -4.50 -27.24 -23.96
N THR A 745 -4.03 -27.34 -25.21
CA THR A 745 -2.60 -27.43 -25.51
C THR A 745 -2.21 -26.58 -26.70
N GLY A 746 -1.04 -25.95 -26.63
CA GLY A 746 -0.47 -25.21 -27.76
C GLY A 746 -1.24 -23.94 -28.09
N VAL A 747 -1.65 -23.19 -27.06
CA VAL A 747 -2.33 -21.89 -27.21
C VAL A 747 -1.27 -20.80 -27.36
N ASN A 748 -1.37 -19.95 -28.37
CA ASN A 748 -0.40 -18.87 -28.56
C ASN A 748 -0.52 -17.85 -27.42
N ALA A 749 0.58 -17.17 -27.11
CA ALA A 749 0.58 -16.01 -26.22
C ALA A 749 -0.04 -14.77 -26.89
N ASP A 750 -0.06 -13.67 -26.14
CA ASP A 750 -0.44 -12.31 -26.51
C ASP A 750 -1.90 -12.16 -26.92
N GLN A 751 -2.79 -12.76 -26.13
CA GLN A 751 -4.22 -12.70 -26.35
C GLN A 751 -4.99 -13.02 -25.07
N LEU A 752 -6.20 -12.47 -24.99
CA LEU A 752 -7.29 -12.99 -24.18
C LEU A 752 -7.91 -14.20 -24.88
N ILE A 753 -8.11 -15.28 -24.15
CA ILE A 753 -8.90 -16.44 -24.60
C ILE A 753 -10.12 -16.67 -23.72
N VAL A 754 -11.16 -17.24 -24.30
CA VAL A 754 -12.32 -17.75 -23.56
C VAL A 754 -12.38 -19.28 -23.63
N LEU A 755 -12.43 -19.92 -22.46
CA LEU A 755 -12.58 -21.37 -22.33
C LEU A 755 -13.92 -21.71 -21.69
N THR A 756 -14.73 -22.52 -22.37
CA THR A 756 -16.05 -22.95 -21.88
C THR A 756 -16.00 -24.39 -21.40
N GLU A 757 -16.56 -24.66 -20.23
CA GLU A 757 -16.64 -26.01 -19.65
C GLU A 757 -17.27 -27.01 -20.63
N GLY A 758 -16.61 -28.16 -20.84
CA GLY A 758 -17.08 -29.20 -21.76
C GLY A 758 -16.82 -28.92 -23.24
N SER A 759 -16.20 -27.78 -23.57
CA SER A 759 -15.87 -27.39 -24.95
C SER A 759 -14.37 -27.55 -25.24
N PRO A 760 -13.99 -28.24 -26.33
CA PRO A 760 -12.58 -28.32 -26.74
C PRO A 760 -12.08 -27.06 -27.47
N ASP A 761 -12.98 -26.14 -27.81
CA ASP A 761 -12.66 -24.96 -28.61
C ASP A 761 -12.11 -23.83 -27.72
N VAL A 762 -11.06 -23.17 -28.19
CA VAL A 762 -10.52 -21.91 -27.63
C VAL A 762 -11.09 -20.77 -28.46
N GLN A 763 -11.81 -19.84 -27.83
CA GLN A 763 -12.43 -18.70 -28.52
C GLN A 763 -11.57 -17.45 -28.43
#